data_AF-A0A495W0G2-F1
#
_entry.id   AF-A0A495W0G2-F1
#
_cell.length_a   1.000
_cell.length_b   1.000
_cell.length_c   1.000
_cell.angle_alpha   90.00
_cell.angle_beta   90.00
_cell.angle_gamma   90.00
#
_symmetry.space_group_name_H-M   'P 1'
#
loop_
_entity.id
_entity.type
_entity.pdbx_description
1 polymer ?
#
loop_
_entity_poly.entity_id
_entity_poly.type
_entity_poly.pdbx_seq_one_letter_code
_entity_poly.pdbx_strand_id
1 'polypeptide(L)'
;MTDPTRAWLADVATPQLYRRNAFRITGLPTDADRRVVRQRRQKVNTMLELGVAVDLGHDLPVEPSDVARAFELILGDPRRRLVDELFWLWGDEGGTCRCTRALHRDHDAAVRAHSAALDVEVGGAPGDAELDRLEGLWAEAGRRWGQVLRRSGFWDHVRDRVAALDDKQLDESVVDLLRDEVPVVLVKPLIQLAATPGSDQGWLADRARDWPAPRGVVDDLLEQAAEPAYESVRERLRNAAEQLRDGDPAVVAALLQNEVRDELDRLEEFVPHERHRRTASARDDAAVVLNNCATKLVDTSGSTSAELARRWLESAADLATDSRTVAQIEQNDTAITELAAAMAMIRQQVRDLVALGRKDVARRMLRAVRSRAGDGAGSAELERMLRDLGVRGPVPARVREHHGGEGLRRFFRFLWRTAATLLLVGLIVYAFDRLFAGDADPVPVRVFSESPSGNAPPGTCVRTRAGWDGDKARVPSVPCGEEHWGEILAFVPLGDTPSPYPGDEVVQQRARYGCAWHQALNDLSTAVYATRYVHSDQASWNDGGKTYENYATCVLHRVDDKPLPTRQLVDPRRAQPADFGLVLDMFNADVSANPPVGSCVQTKQSLDEDAHKVTFGACDRPHWGEVIAYPVLYRPGEAWPGDEAVYAAAGAACRKAAVDRGLGAAYQYHVTWPGSGWWTDTPDKPKYAACTVSSADGNPLHTSLK
;
A
#
# COMPACT_ATOMS: atom_id res chain seq x y z
N MET A 1 1.23 -21.62 -37.51
CA MET A 1 2.01 -22.50 -36.61
C MET A 1 2.84 -21.60 -35.72
N THR A 2 2.73 -21.73 -34.40
CA THR A 2 3.50 -20.92 -33.43
C THR A 2 4.98 -21.24 -33.57
N ASP A 3 5.84 -20.22 -33.54
CA ASP A 3 7.29 -20.42 -33.55
C ASP A 3 7.73 -21.29 -32.34
N PRO A 4 8.53 -22.35 -32.53
CA PRO A 4 8.92 -23.24 -31.44
C PRO A 4 9.71 -22.57 -30.31
N THR A 5 10.45 -21.50 -30.59
CA THR A 5 11.16 -20.71 -29.56
C THR A 5 10.15 -19.95 -28.72
N ARG A 6 9.19 -19.27 -29.35
CA ARG A 6 8.09 -18.59 -28.64
C ARG A 6 7.26 -19.54 -27.79
N ALA A 7 6.97 -20.74 -28.32
CA ALA A 7 6.24 -21.76 -27.56
C ALA A 7 7.02 -22.22 -26.32
N TRP A 8 8.33 -22.42 -26.44
CA TRP A 8 9.16 -22.80 -25.29
C TRP A 8 9.31 -21.68 -24.26
N LEU A 9 9.51 -20.44 -24.71
CA LEU A 9 9.51 -19.26 -23.86
C LEU A 9 8.23 -19.12 -23.03
N ALA A 10 7.07 -19.40 -23.63
CA ALA A 10 5.80 -19.41 -22.91
C ALA A 10 5.71 -20.53 -21.87
N ASP A 11 6.26 -21.72 -22.17
CA ASP A 11 6.25 -22.88 -21.27
C ASP A 11 7.13 -22.68 -20.02
N VAL A 12 8.30 -22.03 -20.19
CA VAL A 12 9.22 -21.78 -19.07
C VAL A 12 8.83 -20.57 -18.22
N ALA A 13 7.99 -19.67 -18.72
CA ALA A 13 7.56 -18.42 -18.08
C ALA A 13 6.59 -18.65 -16.89
N THR A 14 7.03 -19.41 -15.90
CA THR A 14 6.28 -19.80 -14.70
C THR A 14 7.09 -19.48 -13.45
N PRO A 15 6.50 -19.49 -12.24
CA PRO A 15 7.24 -19.39 -10.98
C PRO A 15 8.35 -20.43 -10.79
N GLN A 16 8.37 -21.48 -11.62
CA GLN A 16 9.38 -22.53 -11.62
C GLN A 16 10.53 -22.27 -12.62
N LEU A 17 10.59 -21.09 -13.25
CA LEU A 17 11.54 -20.72 -14.33
C LEU A 17 12.97 -21.22 -14.06
N TYR A 18 13.53 -20.85 -12.91
CA TYR A 18 14.87 -21.28 -12.53
C TYR A 18 14.89 -22.68 -11.94
N ARG A 19 13.84 -23.07 -11.21
CA ARG A 19 13.80 -24.37 -10.53
C ARG A 19 13.85 -25.55 -11.49
N ARG A 20 13.19 -25.40 -12.64
CA ARG A 20 13.09 -26.41 -13.70
C ARG A 20 14.09 -26.21 -14.84
N ASN A 21 15.02 -25.24 -14.71
CA ASN A 21 16.04 -25.00 -15.71
C ASN A 21 16.93 -26.24 -15.90
N ALA A 22 17.19 -26.62 -17.15
CA ALA A 22 17.90 -27.86 -17.46
C ALA A 22 19.37 -27.86 -16.98
N PHE A 23 20.04 -26.70 -17.03
CA PHE A 23 21.44 -26.57 -16.60
C PHE A 23 21.57 -26.60 -15.08
N ARG A 24 20.58 -26.05 -14.36
CA ARG A 24 20.45 -26.24 -12.92
C ARG A 24 20.36 -27.71 -12.55
N ILE A 25 19.36 -28.39 -13.12
CA ILE A 25 19.04 -29.79 -12.83
C ILE A 25 20.23 -30.73 -13.10
N THR A 26 21.01 -30.46 -14.14
CA THR A 26 22.14 -31.32 -14.54
C THR A 26 23.47 -30.96 -13.89
N GLY A 27 23.56 -29.77 -13.27
CA GLY A 27 24.80 -29.19 -12.76
C GLY A 27 25.83 -28.90 -13.86
N LEU A 28 25.38 -28.72 -15.11
CA LEU A 28 26.26 -28.41 -16.24
C LEU A 28 26.41 -26.89 -16.41
N PRO A 29 27.59 -26.40 -16.80
CA PRO A 29 27.73 -25.03 -17.24
C PRO A 29 27.01 -24.84 -18.59
N THR A 30 26.53 -23.63 -18.85
CA THR A 30 25.74 -23.29 -20.05
C THR A 30 26.56 -23.38 -21.34
N ASP A 31 27.88 -23.26 -21.25
CA ASP A 31 28.81 -23.41 -22.37
C ASP A 31 29.18 -24.88 -22.70
N ALA A 32 28.69 -25.86 -21.94
CA ALA A 32 29.02 -27.27 -22.12
C ALA A 32 28.70 -27.78 -23.54
N ASP A 33 29.72 -28.27 -24.25
CA ASP A 33 29.54 -28.85 -25.58
C ASP A 33 28.75 -30.18 -25.54
N ARG A 34 28.27 -30.64 -26.71
CA ARG A 34 27.49 -31.90 -26.81
C ARG A 34 28.24 -33.12 -26.26
N ARG A 35 29.58 -33.14 -26.31
CA ARG A 35 30.40 -34.26 -25.83
C ARG A 35 30.42 -34.28 -24.30
N VAL A 36 30.65 -33.12 -23.67
CA VAL A 36 30.61 -32.93 -22.21
C VAL A 36 29.23 -33.29 -21.67
N VAL A 37 28.16 -32.84 -22.33
CA VAL A 37 26.77 -33.16 -21.93
C VAL A 37 26.52 -34.66 -21.97
N ARG A 38 26.92 -35.37 -23.05
CA ARG A 38 26.77 -36.83 -23.16
C ARG A 38 27.59 -37.59 -22.11
N GLN A 39 28.81 -37.14 -21.84
CA GLN A 39 29.66 -37.74 -20.82
C GLN A 39 29.05 -37.59 -19.42
N ARG A 40 28.52 -36.40 -19.10
CA ARG A 40 27.80 -36.14 -17.84
C ARG A 40 26.53 -36.99 -17.74
N ARG A 41 25.72 -37.07 -18.80
CA ARG A 41 24.52 -37.92 -18.85
C ARG A 41 24.85 -39.37 -18.53
N GLN A 42 25.89 -39.93 -19.16
CA GLN A 42 26.32 -41.30 -18.91
C GLN A 42 26.71 -41.50 -17.44
N LYS A 43 27.52 -40.59 -16.88
CA LYS A 43 27.95 -40.64 -15.48
C LYS A 43 26.75 -40.60 -14.53
N VAL A 44 25.84 -39.64 -14.72
CA VAL A 44 24.69 -39.44 -13.84
C VAL A 44 23.73 -40.63 -13.91
N ASN A 45 23.42 -41.13 -15.12
CA ASN A 45 22.57 -42.32 -15.28
C ASN A 45 23.15 -43.55 -14.58
N THR A 46 24.45 -43.81 -14.75
CA THR A 46 25.10 -44.93 -14.06
C THR A 46 25.07 -44.79 -12.54
N MET A 47 25.23 -43.57 -12.00
CA MET A 47 25.12 -43.35 -10.55
C MET A 47 23.69 -43.55 -10.02
N LEU A 48 22.68 -43.08 -10.76
CA LEU A 48 21.26 -43.29 -10.43
C LEU A 48 20.88 -44.78 -10.47
N GLU A 49 21.34 -45.52 -11.48
CA GLU A 49 21.14 -46.99 -11.58
C GLU A 49 21.76 -47.76 -10.40
N LEU A 50 22.88 -47.26 -9.86
CA LEU A 50 23.56 -47.84 -8.70
C LEU A 50 23.00 -47.36 -7.35
N GLY A 51 21.99 -46.49 -7.34
CA GLY A 51 21.41 -45.92 -6.11
C GLY A 51 22.37 -45.00 -5.34
N VAL A 52 23.38 -44.45 -6.02
CA VAL A 52 24.38 -43.57 -5.41
C VAL A 52 23.91 -42.12 -5.49
N ALA A 53 24.06 -41.36 -4.41
CA ALA A 53 23.78 -39.93 -4.40
C ALA A 53 24.63 -39.21 -5.47
N VAL A 54 23.96 -38.46 -6.35
CA VAL A 54 24.61 -37.70 -7.41
C VAL A 54 24.86 -36.28 -6.93
N ASP A 55 26.11 -35.86 -6.92
CA ASP A 55 26.45 -34.45 -6.74
C ASP A 55 26.11 -33.66 -8.02
N LEU A 56 25.02 -32.90 -7.96
CA LEU A 56 24.53 -32.01 -9.01
C LEU A 56 25.00 -30.55 -8.79
N GLY A 57 25.82 -30.28 -7.78
CA GLY A 57 26.25 -28.93 -7.43
C GLY A 57 25.21 -28.10 -6.69
N HIS A 58 24.14 -28.72 -6.17
CA HIS A 58 23.13 -28.11 -5.32
C HIS A 58 22.45 -29.16 -4.42
N ASP A 59 21.93 -28.72 -3.26
CA ASP A 59 21.28 -29.61 -2.27
C ASP A 59 19.78 -29.83 -2.52
N LEU A 60 19.25 -29.35 -3.65
CA LEU A 60 17.82 -29.42 -3.93
C LEU A 60 17.39 -30.80 -4.45
N PRO A 61 16.23 -31.30 -4.01
CA PRO A 61 15.70 -32.58 -4.46
C PRO A 61 15.33 -32.51 -5.95
N VAL A 62 15.78 -33.51 -6.71
CA VAL A 62 15.47 -33.66 -8.13
C VAL A 62 15.15 -35.12 -8.41
N GLU A 63 14.03 -35.37 -9.09
CA GLU A 63 13.63 -36.72 -9.47
C GLU A 63 14.47 -37.24 -10.64
N PRO A 64 14.79 -38.55 -10.71
CA PRO A 64 15.52 -39.14 -11.83
C PRO A 64 14.91 -38.84 -13.21
N SER A 65 13.58 -38.74 -13.29
CA SER A 65 12.86 -38.38 -14.52
C SER A 65 13.11 -36.94 -14.95
N ASP A 66 13.26 -36.00 -14.01
CA ASP A 66 13.59 -34.60 -14.30
C ASP A 66 15.01 -34.47 -14.84
N VAL A 67 15.96 -35.22 -14.28
CA VAL A 67 17.35 -35.29 -14.79
C VAL A 67 17.38 -35.81 -16.23
N ALA A 68 16.65 -36.89 -16.52
CA ALA A 68 16.58 -37.44 -17.88
C ALA A 68 16.00 -36.42 -18.88
N ARG A 69 14.89 -35.77 -18.52
CA ARG A 69 14.25 -34.72 -19.33
C ARG A 69 15.16 -33.52 -19.56
N ALA A 70 15.91 -33.09 -18.55
CA ALA A 70 16.87 -31.99 -18.67
C ALA A 70 18.00 -32.31 -19.66
N PHE A 71 18.58 -33.52 -19.60
CA PHE A 71 19.57 -33.94 -20.59
C PHE A 71 19.00 -34.04 -22.01
N GLU A 72 17.77 -34.53 -22.16
CA GLU A 72 17.09 -34.58 -23.46
C GLU A 72 16.82 -33.20 -24.03
N LEU A 73 16.47 -32.22 -23.19
CA LEU A 73 16.33 -30.82 -23.59
C LEU A 73 17.66 -30.26 -24.10
N ILE A 74 18.74 -30.39 -23.30
CA ILE A 74 20.07 -29.83 -23.66
C ILE A 74 20.63 -30.49 -24.94
N LEU A 75 20.37 -31.79 -25.16
CA LEU A 75 20.83 -32.50 -26.35
C LEU A 75 19.88 -32.42 -27.55
N GLY A 76 18.65 -31.96 -27.33
CA GLY A 76 17.56 -31.97 -28.29
C GLY A 76 17.53 -30.71 -29.15
N ASP A 77 16.45 -29.94 -29.04
CA ASP A 77 16.22 -28.74 -29.85
C ASP A 77 17.14 -27.59 -29.39
N PRO A 78 18.03 -27.08 -30.26
CA PRO A 78 18.99 -26.04 -29.92
C PRO A 78 18.33 -24.71 -29.52
N ARG A 79 17.09 -24.44 -29.97
CA ARG A 79 16.33 -23.25 -29.57
C ARG A 79 15.91 -23.32 -28.11
N ARG A 80 15.47 -24.50 -27.65
CA ARG A 80 15.10 -24.73 -26.25
C ARG A 80 16.32 -24.63 -25.35
N ARG A 81 17.41 -25.27 -25.76
CA ARG A 81 18.70 -25.16 -25.09
C ARG A 81 19.13 -23.69 -24.92
N LEU A 82 19.06 -22.88 -25.98
CA LEU A 82 19.45 -21.47 -25.93
C LEU A 82 18.63 -20.66 -24.92
N VAL A 83 17.32 -20.92 -24.81
CA VAL A 83 16.45 -20.28 -23.81
C VAL A 83 16.85 -20.69 -22.39
N ASP A 84 17.12 -21.97 -22.15
CA ASP A 84 17.60 -22.43 -20.84
C ASP A 84 19.00 -21.87 -20.50
N GLU A 85 19.89 -21.67 -21.49
CA GLU A 85 21.18 -20.98 -21.29
C GLU A 85 20.98 -19.52 -20.88
N LEU A 86 19.98 -18.85 -21.46
CA LEU A 86 19.66 -17.45 -21.16
C LEU A 86 19.15 -17.24 -19.73
N PHE A 87 18.38 -18.19 -19.20
CA PHE A 87 17.82 -18.12 -17.85
C PHE A 87 18.65 -18.90 -16.82
N TRP A 88 19.94 -19.09 -17.07
CA TRP A 88 20.87 -19.73 -16.13
C TRP A 88 22.21 -19.02 -16.04
N LEU A 89 23.07 -19.50 -15.13
CA LEU A 89 24.35 -18.86 -14.85
C LEU A 89 25.35 -19.09 -15.99
N TRP A 90 26.00 -18.02 -16.43
CA TRP A 90 27.04 -18.04 -17.46
C TRP A 90 28.44 -18.25 -16.89
N GLY A 91 28.66 -17.89 -15.62
CA GLY A 91 29.95 -18.09 -14.94
C GLY A 91 31.09 -17.17 -15.41
N ASP A 92 32.22 -17.26 -14.71
CA ASP A 92 33.37 -16.34 -14.83
C ASP A 92 34.51 -16.88 -15.72
N GLU A 93 34.50 -18.15 -16.11
CA GLU A 93 35.67 -18.85 -16.65
C GLU A 93 35.44 -19.45 -18.04
N GLY A 94 36.26 -19.04 -19.03
CA GLY A 94 36.70 -19.95 -20.10
C GLY A 94 35.89 -20.03 -21.40
N GLY A 95 34.80 -19.29 -21.55
CA GLY A 95 34.05 -19.28 -22.81
C GLY A 95 34.82 -18.65 -23.98
N THR A 96 34.63 -19.15 -25.20
CA THR A 96 35.18 -18.57 -26.44
C THR A 96 34.53 -17.24 -26.86
N CYS A 97 33.60 -16.69 -26.07
CA CYS A 97 32.92 -15.44 -26.42
C CYS A 97 33.79 -14.22 -26.15
N ARG A 98 33.57 -13.14 -26.91
CA ARG A 98 34.35 -11.89 -26.80
C ARG A 98 33.83 -10.97 -25.67
N CYS A 99 33.00 -11.49 -24.79
CA CYS A 99 32.25 -10.75 -23.81
C CYS A 99 33.12 -10.34 -22.62
N THR A 100 32.74 -9.24 -21.94
CA THR A 100 33.44 -8.83 -20.71
C THR A 100 32.99 -9.68 -19.52
N ARG A 101 33.91 -9.97 -18.59
CA ARG A 101 33.56 -10.63 -17.31
C ARG A 101 32.50 -9.85 -16.52
N ALA A 102 32.50 -8.52 -16.63
CA ALA A 102 31.49 -7.68 -16.00
C ALA A 102 30.08 -7.99 -16.50
N LEU A 103 29.91 -8.25 -17.81
CA LEU A 103 28.61 -8.62 -18.37
C LEU A 103 28.07 -9.93 -17.77
N HIS A 104 28.92 -10.96 -17.70
CA HIS A 104 28.53 -12.26 -17.14
C HIS A 104 28.16 -12.15 -15.66
N ARG A 105 28.96 -11.43 -14.86
CA ARG A 105 28.66 -11.19 -13.45
C ARG A 105 27.34 -10.43 -13.25
N ASP A 106 27.07 -9.42 -14.07
CA ASP A 106 25.84 -8.64 -13.97
C ASP A 106 24.61 -9.47 -14.38
N HIS A 107 24.74 -10.30 -15.41
CA HIS A 107 23.73 -11.27 -15.81
C HIS A 107 23.45 -12.31 -14.71
N ASP A 108 24.48 -12.96 -14.21
CA ASP A 108 24.36 -13.97 -13.17
C ASP A 108 23.77 -13.39 -11.88
N ALA A 109 24.09 -12.13 -11.57
CA ALA A 109 23.47 -11.42 -10.45
C ALA A 109 21.96 -11.16 -10.70
N ALA A 110 21.55 -10.87 -11.93
CA ALA A 110 20.14 -10.73 -12.28
C ALA A 110 19.37 -12.06 -12.17
N VAL A 111 19.96 -13.16 -12.66
CA VAL A 111 19.43 -14.52 -12.51
C VAL A 111 19.28 -14.89 -11.04
N ARG A 112 20.31 -14.67 -10.22
CA ARG A 112 20.26 -14.99 -8.77
C ARG A 112 19.23 -14.16 -8.02
N ALA A 113 19.15 -12.85 -8.28
CA ALA A 113 18.17 -11.99 -7.63
C ALA A 113 16.73 -12.42 -7.95
N HIS A 114 16.44 -12.72 -9.22
CA HIS A 114 15.13 -13.19 -9.63
C HIS A 114 14.82 -14.60 -9.10
N SER A 115 15.78 -15.53 -9.13
CA SER A 115 15.62 -16.85 -8.51
C SER A 115 15.35 -16.75 -7.02
N ALA A 116 16.04 -15.87 -6.30
CA ALA A 116 15.82 -15.68 -4.86
C ALA A 116 14.41 -15.18 -4.55
N ALA A 117 13.89 -14.21 -5.33
CA ALA A 117 12.51 -13.74 -5.18
C ALA A 117 11.50 -14.90 -5.39
N LEU A 118 11.65 -15.63 -6.50
CA LEU A 118 10.80 -16.79 -6.80
C LEU A 118 10.92 -17.93 -5.77
N ASP A 119 12.10 -18.15 -5.22
CA ASP A 119 12.32 -19.21 -4.24
C ASP A 119 11.59 -18.95 -2.92
N VAL A 120 11.49 -17.69 -2.49
CA VAL A 120 10.68 -17.28 -1.32
C VAL A 120 9.20 -17.52 -1.61
N GLU A 121 8.69 -17.05 -2.75
CA GLU A 121 7.26 -17.17 -3.12
C GLU A 121 6.79 -18.62 -3.21
N VAL A 122 7.61 -19.51 -3.78
CA VAL A 122 7.29 -20.93 -3.87
C VAL A 122 7.47 -21.64 -2.51
N GLY A 123 8.16 -21.01 -1.54
CA GLY A 123 8.37 -21.53 -0.19
C GLY A 123 7.15 -21.46 0.73
N GLY A 124 6.12 -20.68 0.36
CA GLY A 124 4.89 -20.48 1.14
C GLY A 124 4.62 -19.00 1.43
N ALA A 125 3.53 -18.71 2.14
CA ALA A 125 3.17 -17.34 2.49
C ALA A 125 4.20 -16.75 3.48
N PRO A 126 4.94 -15.69 3.10
CA PRO A 126 5.92 -15.04 3.97
C PRO A 126 5.22 -14.34 5.15
N GLY A 127 5.90 -14.25 6.30
CA GLY A 127 5.45 -13.36 7.39
C GLY A 127 5.71 -11.88 7.07
N ASP A 128 5.18 -10.95 7.88
CA ASP A 128 5.25 -9.49 7.61
C ASP A 128 6.68 -8.97 7.38
N ALA A 129 7.65 -9.36 8.22
CA ALA A 129 9.06 -8.98 8.04
C ALA A 129 9.73 -9.61 6.80
N GLU A 130 9.16 -10.70 6.29
CA GLU A 130 9.63 -11.38 5.09
C GLU A 130 9.04 -10.76 3.81
N LEU A 131 7.88 -10.08 3.90
CA LEU A 131 7.29 -9.30 2.81
C LEU A 131 8.18 -8.13 2.38
N ASP A 132 8.74 -7.35 3.30
CA ASP A 132 9.65 -6.23 2.97
C ASP A 132 10.91 -6.73 2.26
N ARG A 133 11.46 -7.85 2.73
CA ARG A 133 12.61 -8.51 2.10
C ARG A 133 12.24 -8.98 0.69
N LEU A 134 11.08 -9.59 0.52
CA LEU A 134 10.57 -10.07 -0.75
C LEU A 134 10.35 -8.92 -1.74
N GLU A 135 9.79 -7.80 -1.29
CA GLU A 135 9.65 -6.58 -2.08
C GLU A 135 11.03 -6.07 -2.55
N GLY A 136 12.01 -6.05 -1.66
CA GLY A 136 13.39 -5.71 -1.98
C GLY A 136 14.02 -6.63 -3.03
N LEU A 137 13.77 -7.95 -2.94
CA LEU A 137 14.24 -8.94 -3.91
C LEU A 137 13.62 -8.73 -5.30
N TRP A 138 12.30 -8.54 -5.37
CA TRP A 138 11.60 -8.26 -6.62
C TRP A 138 12.04 -6.94 -7.28
N ALA A 139 12.24 -5.88 -6.48
CA ALA A 139 12.78 -4.61 -6.97
C ALA A 139 14.18 -4.78 -7.58
N GLU A 140 15.06 -5.48 -6.86
CA GLU A 140 16.43 -5.69 -7.28
C GLU A 140 16.52 -6.55 -8.54
N ALA A 141 15.73 -7.62 -8.63
CA ALA A 141 15.63 -8.46 -9.81
C ALA A 141 15.23 -7.64 -11.06
N GLY A 142 14.15 -6.86 -10.96
CA GLY A 142 13.68 -6.01 -12.06
C GLY A 142 14.72 -4.97 -12.49
N ARG A 143 15.38 -4.31 -11.52
CA ARG A 143 16.48 -3.36 -11.80
C ARG A 143 17.64 -4.01 -12.55
N ARG A 144 18.12 -5.16 -12.06
CA ARG A 144 19.27 -5.87 -12.66
C ARG A 144 18.97 -6.35 -14.06
N TRP A 145 17.82 -7.00 -14.27
CA TRP A 145 17.40 -7.41 -15.61
C TRP A 145 17.24 -6.22 -16.55
N GLY A 146 16.62 -5.12 -16.09
CA GLY A 146 16.51 -3.90 -16.88
C GLY A 146 17.87 -3.30 -17.28
N GLN A 147 18.88 -3.37 -16.41
CA GLN A 147 20.24 -2.92 -16.76
C GLN A 147 20.92 -3.84 -17.78
N VAL A 148 20.80 -5.16 -17.62
CA VAL A 148 21.46 -6.14 -18.50
C VAL A 148 20.85 -6.12 -19.90
N LEU A 149 19.51 -6.14 -20.02
CA LEU A 149 18.81 -6.19 -21.32
C LEU A 149 19.04 -4.95 -22.20
N ARG A 150 19.34 -3.79 -21.59
CA ARG A 150 19.66 -2.55 -22.31
C ARG A 150 21.06 -2.53 -22.91
N ARG A 151 21.98 -3.42 -22.51
CA ARG A 151 23.35 -3.44 -23.00
C ARG A 151 23.42 -4.20 -24.32
N SER A 152 24.00 -3.60 -25.36
CA SER A 152 24.24 -4.30 -26.63
C SER A 152 25.06 -5.58 -26.46
N GLY A 153 26.04 -5.54 -25.56
CA GLY A 153 26.92 -6.69 -25.26
C GLY A 153 26.18 -7.93 -24.78
N PHE A 154 25.01 -7.79 -24.14
CA PHE A 154 24.15 -8.93 -23.80
C PHE A 154 23.67 -9.65 -25.06
N TRP A 155 23.16 -8.90 -26.03
CA TRP A 155 22.68 -9.46 -27.29
C TRP A 155 23.82 -9.94 -28.19
N ASP A 156 25.01 -9.32 -28.10
CA ASP A 156 26.23 -9.84 -28.74
C ASP A 156 26.62 -11.21 -28.18
N HIS A 157 26.52 -11.41 -26.86
CA HIS A 157 26.74 -12.74 -26.26
C HIS A 157 25.76 -13.78 -26.81
N VAL A 158 24.46 -13.44 -26.90
CA VAL A 158 23.45 -14.35 -27.45
C VAL A 158 23.75 -14.72 -28.91
N ARG A 159 24.19 -13.74 -29.72
CA ARG A 159 24.65 -13.99 -31.10
C ARG A 159 25.88 -14.90 -31.16
N ASP A 160 26.88 -14.65 -30.31
CA ASP A 160 28.06 -15.50 -30.21
C ASP A 160 27.67 -16.95 -29.85
N ARG A 161 26.66 -17.13 -28.97
CA ARG A 161 26.12 -18.46 -28.62
C ARG A 161 25.38 -19.12 -29.77
N VAL A 162 24.53 -18.38 -30.50
CA VAL A 162 23.87 -18.87 -31.72
C VAL A 162 24.91 -19.38 -32.73
N ALA A 163 25.96 -18.60 -32.97
CA ALA A 163 27.05 -19.01 -33.87
C ALA A 163 27.83 -20.23 -33.35
N ALA A 164 28.08 -20.30 -32.03
CA ALA A 164 28.81 -21.41 -31.43
C ALA A 164 28.02 -22.73 -31.42
N LEU A 165 26.68 -22.67 -31.37
CA LEU A 165 25.83 -23.85 -31.48
C LEU A 165 25.77 -24.40 -32.92
N ASP A 166 26.06 -23.56 -33.92
CA ASP A 166 26.18 -23.89 -35.36
C ASP A 166 25.03 -24.79 -35.86
N ASP A 167 23.79 -24.39 -35.56
CA ASP A 167 22.59 -25.11 -36.00
C ASP A 167 21.73 -24.21 -36.90
N LYS A 168 21.31 -24.75 -38.05
CA LYS A 168 20.50 -24.05 -39.06
C LYS A 168 19.14 -23.54 -38.55
N GLN A 169 18.69 -24.01 -37.38
CA GLN A 169 17.46 -23.55 -36.74
C GLN A 169 17.65 -22.26 -35.92
N LEU A 170 18.91 -21.82 -35.73
CA LEU A 170 19.27 -20.61 -35.02
C LEU A 170 19.88 -19.61 -36.00
N ASP A 171 19.23 -18.47 -36.16
CA ASP A 171 19.71 -17.33 -36.95
C ASP A 171 19.37 -16.00 -36.23
N GLU A 172 19.65 -14.88 -36.88
CA GLU A 172 19.41 -13.55 -36.28
C GLU A 172 17.92 -13.33 -35.94
N SER A 173 16.99 -13.97 -36.65
CA SER A 173 15.55 -13.83 -36.35
C SER A 173 15.18 -14.41 -34.99
N VAL A 174 15.90 -15.42 -34.52
CA VAL A 174 15.76 -15.96 -33.15
C VAL A 174 16.23 -14.93 -32.14
N VAL A 175 17.33 -14.22 -32.41
CA VAL A 175 17.85 -13.18 -31.50
C VAL A 175 16.87 -12.01 -31.39
N ASP A 176 16.28 -11.57 -32.50
CA ASP A 176 15.27 -10.52 -32.49
C ASP A 176 14.00 -10.96 -31.75
N LEU A 177 13.55 -12.21 -31.95
CA LEU A 177 12.44 -12.80 -31.19
C LEU A 177 12.75 -12.83 -29.68
N LEU A 178 13.96 -13.27 -29.29
CA LEU A 178 14.38 -13.26 -27.88
C LEU A 178 14.40 -11.83 -27.32
N ARG A 179 14.83 -10.84 -28.10
CA ARG A 179 14.85 -9.43 -27.68
C ARG A 179 13.45 -8.93 -27.30
N ASP A 180 12.45 -9.32 -28.07
CA ASP A 180 11.06 -8.91 -27.83
C ASP A 180 10.40 -9.71 -26.69
N GLU A 181 10.68 -11.00 -26.59
CA GLU A 181 9.94 -11.91 -25.71
C GLU A 181 10.58 -12.08 -24.32
N VAL A 182 11.90 -11.96 -24.18
CA VAL A 182 12.59 -12.17 -22.90
C VAL A 182 12.11 -11.22 -21.79
N PRO A 183 11.92 -9.91 -22.02
CA PRO A 183 11.33 -9.04 -21.02
C PRO A 183 9.94 -9.52 -20.56
N VAL A 184 9.15 -10.04 -21.49
CA VAL A 184 7.80 -10.58 -21.22
C VAL A 184 7.87 -11.88 -20.43
N VAL A 185 8.78 -12.80 -20.77
CA VAL A 185 9.00 -14.04 -20.01
C VAL A 185 9.44 -13.74 -18.58
N LEU A 186 10.25 -12.71 -18.38
CA LEU A 186 10.75 -12.32 -17.07
C LEU A 186 9.65 -11.84 -16.11
N VAL A 187 8.64 -11.12 -16.60
CA VAL A 187 7.56 -10.57 -15.74
C VAL A 187 6.40 -11.55 -15.54
N LYS A 188 6.20 -12.52 -16.43
CA LYS A 188 5.09 -13.48 -16.35
C LYS A 188 5.02 -14.28 -15.03
N PRO A 189 6.11 -14.81 -14.45
CA PRO A 189 6.08 -15.49 -13.16
C PRO A 189 5.49 -14.63 -12.05
N LEU A 190 5.87 -13.34 -12.00
CA LEU A 190 5.37 -12.36 -11.05
C LEU A 190 3.85 -12.13 -11.21
N ILE A 191 3.38 -11.99 -12.46
CA ILE A 191 1.95 -11.84 -12.78
C ILE A 191 1.15 -13.08 -12.38
N GLN A 192 1.69 -14.28 -12.60
CA GLN A 192 1.02 -15.54 -12.23
C GLN A 192 0.89 -15.69 -10.71
N LEU A 193 1.91 -15.28 -9.95
CA LEU A 193 1.86 -15.27 -8.48
C LEU A 193 0.79 -14.29 -8.00
N ALA A 194 0.81 -13.07 -8.53
CA ALA A 194 -0.16 -12.03 -8.20
C ALA A 194 -1.62 -12.42 -8.51
N ALA A 195 -1.85 -13.28 -9.52
CA ALA A 195 -3.17 -13.77 -9.89
C ALA A 195 -3.66 -14.98 -9.06
N THR A 196 -2.84 -15.50 -8.14
CA THR A 196 -3.19 -16.71 -7.38
C THR A 196 -4.24 -16.39 -6.29
N PRO A 197 -5.38 -17.08 -6.24
CA PRO A 197 -6.42 -16.79 -5.25
C PRO A 197 -5.91 -16.94 -3.80
N GLY A 198 -6.15 -15.91 -2.98
CA GLY A 198 -5.76 -15.89 -1.56
C GLY A 198 -4.34 -15.38 -1.28
N SER A 199 -3.63 -14.87 -2.29
CA SER A 199 -2.42 -14.08 -2.06
C SER A 199 -2.77 -12.63 -1.70
N ASP A 200 -2.37 -12.14 -0.52
CA ASP A 200 -2.43 -10.71 -0.11
C ASP A 200 -1.36 -9.88 -0.88
N GLN A 201 -1.29 -10.05 -2.19
CA GLN A 201 -0.15 -9.65 -3.02
C GLN A 201 -0.54 -8.76 -4.20
N GLY A 202 -1.62 -7.97 -4.13
CA GLY A 202 -1.95 -7.04 -5.22
C GLY A 202 -0.82 -6.03 -5.52
N TRP A 203 0.06 -5.76 -4.55
CA TRP A 203 1.29 -5.00 -4.76
C TRP A 203 2.24 -5.63 -5.81
N LEU A 204 2.19 -6.95 -6.03
CA LEU A 204 2.99 -7.61 -7.08
C LEU A 204 2.53 -7.20 -8.48
N ALA A 205 1.24 -6.92 -8.68
CA ALA A 205 0.74 -6.41 -9.96
C ALA A 205 1.30 -5.02 -10.26
N ASP A 206 1.37 -4.15 -9.25
CA ASP A 206 2.05 -2.86 -9.37
C ASP A 206 3.55 -3.03 -9.62
N ARG A 207 4.20 -3.94 -8.89
CA ARG A 207 5.61 -4.24 -9.11
C ARG A 207 5.88 -4.75 -10.52
N ALA A 208 4.99 -5.56 -11.11
CA ALA A 208 5.12 -6.05 -12.47
C ALA A 208 5.20 -4.92 -13.51
N ARG A 209 4.57 -3.77 -13.25
CA ARG A 209 4.59 -2.61 -14.17
C ARG A 209 5.92 -1.86 -14.17
N ASP A 210 6.77 -2.08 -13.17
CA ASP A 210 8.13 -1.53 -13.09
C ASP A 210 9.19 -2.43 -13.75
N TRP A 211 8.79 -3.62 -14.24
CA TRP A 211 9.70 -4.55 -14.90
C TRP A 211 10.09 -4.10 -16.31
N PRO A 212 11.20 -4.61 -16.87
CA PRO A 212 11.73 -4.16 -18.16
C PRO A 212 10.89 -4.56 -19.39
N ALA A 213 9.64 -4.98 -19.21
CA ALA A 213 8.70 -5.26 -20.29
C ALA A 213 7.93 -3.99 -20.73
N PRO A 214 7.45 -3.90 -21.98
CA PRO A 214 6.60 -2.80 -22.39
C PRO A 214 5.32 -2.71 -21.53
N ARG A 215 5.02 -1.53 -20.97
CA ARG A 215 3.91 -1.35 -20.02
C ARG A 215 2.56 -1.84 -20.54
N GLY A 216 2.22 -1.52 -21.80
CA GLY A 216 0.97 -1.98 -22.41
C GLY A 216 0.88 -3.52 -22.48
N VAL A 217 2.00 -4.20 -22.73
CA VAL A 217 2.05 -5.67 -22.73
C VAL A 217 1.89 -6.22 -21.31
N VAL A 218 2.43 -5.55 -20.29
CA VAL A 218 2.22 -5.94 -18.89
C VAL A 218 0.74 -5.82 -18.51
N ASP A 219 0.10 -4.69 -18.86
CA ASP A 219 -1.33 -4.49 -18.58
C ASP A 219 -2.20 -5.54 -19.31
N ASP A 220 -1.88 -5.86 -20.57
CA ASP A 220 -2.57 -6.93 -21.32
C ASP A 220 -2.39 -8.32 -20.66
N LEU A 221 -1.22 -8.60 -20.08
CA LEU A 221 -0.94 -9.86 -19.38
C LEU A 221 -1.65 -9.95 -18.04
N LEU A 222 -1.73 -8.83 -17.30
CA LEU A 222 -2.52 -8.74 -16.07
C LEU A 222 -4.01 -8.97 -16.37
N GLU A 223 -4.54 -8.37 -17.42
CA GLU A 223 -5.93 -8.63 -17.85
C GLU A 223 -6.16 -10.09 -18.26
N GLN A 224 -5.23 -10.69 -19.00
CA GLN A 224 -5.30 -12.12 -19.35
C GLN A 224 -5.27 -13.02 -18.11
N ALA A 225 -4.46 -12.68 -17.11
CA ALA A 225 -4.42 -13.41 -15.85
C ALA A 225 -5.71 -13.25 -15.03
N ALA A 226 -6.38 -12.10 -15.13
CA ALA A 226 -7.65 -11.81 -14.49
C ALA A 226 -8.88 -12.42 -15.22
N GLU A 227 -8.72 -13.00 -16.42
CA GLU A 227 -9.81 -13.53 -17.23
C GLU A 227 -10.76 -14.48 -16.46
N PRO A 228 -10.28 -15.45 -15.67
CA PRO A 228 -11.18 -16.36 -14.94
C PRO A 228 -12.08 -15.62 -13.95
N ALA A 229 -11.57 -14.59 -13.27
CA ALA A 229 -12.33 -13.78 -12.34
C ALA A 229 -13.35 -12.90 -13.06
N TYR A 230 -12.98 -12.29 -14.20
CA TYR A 230 -13.94 -11.54 -15.02
C TYR A 230 -15.11 -12.41 -15.49
N GLU A 231 -14.84 -13.62 -15.98
CA GLU A 231 -15.91 -14.52 -16.42
C GLU A 231 -16.78 -14.98 -15.24
N SER A 232 -16.20 -15.25 -14.06
CA SER A 232 -16.97 -15.60 -12.86
C SER A 232 -17.90 -14.46 -12.42
N VAL A 233 -17.38 -13.23 -12.30
CA VAL A 233 -18.18 -12.03 -11.95
C VAL A 233 -19.29 -11.84 -12.97
N ARG A 234 -18.98 -11.92 -14.27
CA ARG A 234 -19.96 -11.74 -15.35
C ARG A 234 -21.08 -12.78 -15.31
N GLU A 235 -20.75 -14.04 -15.07
CA GLU A 235 -21.74 -15.11 -14.93
C GLU A 235 -22.63 -14.89 -13.71
N ARG A 236 -22.05 -14.55 -12.55
CA ARG A 236 -22.78 -14.24 -11.32
C ARG A 236 -23.72 -13.05 -11.49
N LEU A 237 -23.26 -11.97 -12.12
CA LEU A 237 -24.08 -10.78 -12.39
C LEU A 237 -25.23 -11.08 -13.35
N ARG A 238 -24.98 -11.88 -14.40
CA ARG A 238 -26.05 -12.33 -15.32
C ARG A 238 -27.12 -13.13 -14.56
N ASN A 239 -26.69 -14.10 -13.76
CA ASN A 239 -27.59 -14.93 -12.95
C ASN A 239 -28.38 -14.09 -11.92
N ALA A 240 -27.72 -13.13 -11.27
CA ALA A 240 -28.33 -12.20 -10.33
C ALA A 240 -29.40 -11.32 -11.01
N ALA A 241 -29.10 -10.78 -12.18
CA ALA A 241 -30.04 -9.97 -12.96
C ALA A 241 -31.28 -10.78 -13.43
N GLU A 242 -31.10 -12.05 -13.76
CA GLU A 242 -32.20 -12.97 -14.11
C GLU A 242 -33.05 -13.30 -12.88
N GLN A 243 -32.43 -13.67 -11.76
CA GLN A 243 -33.12 -13.94 -10.49
C GLN A 243 -33.90 -12.72 -9.98
N LEU A 244 -33.38 -11.51 -10.19
CA LEU A 244 -34.05 -10.28 -9.79
C LEU A 244 -35.39 -10.06 -10.52
N ARG A 245 -35.65 -10.66 -11.69
CA ARG A 245 -36.93 -10.46 -12.38
C ARG A 245 -38.10 -11.01 -11.57
N ASP A 246 -37.99 -12.25 -11.10
CA ASP A 246 -39.08 -12.96 -10.43
C ASP A 246 -38.82 -13.24 -8.93
N GLY A 247 -37.61 -12.99 -8.45
CA GLY A 247 -37.18 -13.28 -7.08
C GLY A 247 -37.24 -12.10 -6.11
N ASP A 248 -36.79 -12.36 -4.88
CA ASP A 248 -36.66 -11.39 -3.79
C ASP A 248 -35.39 -10.52 -4.00
N PRO A 249 -35.53 -9.18 -4.13
CA PRO A 249 -34.37 -8.30 -4.29
C PRO A 249 -33.37 -8.36 -3.14
N ALA A 250 -33.78 -8.73 -1.92
CA ALA A 250 -32.88 -8.86 -0.77
C ALA A 250 -31.91 -10.03 -0.90
N VAL A 251 -32.36 -11.15 -1.47
CA VAL A 251 -31.49 -12.31 -1.73
C VAL A 251 -30.44 -11.95 -2.77
N VAL A 252 -30.84 -11.28 -3.84
CA VAL A 252 -29.92 -10.84 -4.91
C VAL A 252 -28.92 -9.80 -4.41
N ALA A 253 -29.38 -8.82 -3.62
CA ALA A 253 -28.49 -7.81 -3.04
C ALA A 253 -27.46 -8.43 -2.07
N ALA A 254 -27.86 -9.42 -1.26
CA ALA A 254 -26.94 -10.13 -0.38
C ALA A 254 -25.88 -10.92 -1.16
N LEU A 255 -26.25 -11.58 -2.27
CA LEU A 255 -25.30 -12.24 -3.17
C LEU A 255 -24.29 -11.24 -3.74
N LEU A 256 -24.75 -10.07 -4.19
CA LEU A 256 -23.89 -9.01 -4.73
C LEU A 256 -22.93 -8.47 -3.67
N GLN A 257 -23.42 -8.20 -2.47
CA GLN A 257 -22.62 -7.61 -1.39
C GLN A 257 -21.62 -8.58 -0.77
N ASN A 258 -21.92 -9.89 -0.73
CA ASN A 258 -21.06 -10.85 -0.04
C ASN A 258 -20.16 -11.66 -0.98
N GLU A 259 -20.58 -11.91 -2.23
CA GLU A 259 -19.80 -12.76 -3.15
C GLU A 259 -19.20 -11.96 -4.29
N VAL A 260 -20.02 -11.16 -4.99
CA VAL A 260 -19.55 -10.40 -6.16
C VAL A 260 -18.63 -9.25 -5.72
N ARG A 261 -18.93 -8.60 -4.59
CA ARG A 261 -18.12 -7.49 -4.09
C ARG A 261 -16.71 -7.93 -3.74
N ASP A 262 -16.54 -9.03 -2.99
CA ASP A 262 -15.23 -9.57 -2.64
C ASP A 262 -14.38 -9.90 -3.88
N GLU A 263 -15.01 -10.41 -4.95
CA GLU A 263 -14.32 -10.70 -6.20
C GLU A 263 -13.97 -9.44 -6.99
N LEU A 264 -14.85 -8.44 -6.99
CA LEU A 264 -14.57 -7.11 -7.57
C LEU A 264 -13.47 -6.36 -6.83
N ASP A 265 -13.43 -6.42 -5.50
CA ASP A 265 -12.40 -5.77 -4.70
C ASP A 265 -11.01 -6.40 -4.98
N ARG A 266 -10.95 -7.72 -5.17
CA ARG A 266 -9.72 -8.40 -5.64
C ARG A 266 -9.32 -7.99 -7.07
N LEU A 267 -10.29 -7.87 -7.97
CA LEU A 267 -10.04 -7.34 -9.30
C LEU A 267 -9.53 -5.89 -9.24
N GLU A 268 -10.04 -5.08 -8.32
CA GLU A 268 -9.61 -3.70 -8.13
C GLU A 268 -8.16 -3.62 -7.68
N GLU A 269 -7.75 -4.48 -6.75
CA GLU A 269 -6.37 -4.54 -6.27
C GLU A 269 -5.40 -5.02 -7.36
N PHE A 270 -5.81 -6.00 -8.18
CA PHE A 270 -4.96 -6.63 -9.19
C PHE A 270 -4.93 -5.87 -10.53
N VAL A 271 -6.11 -5.50 -11.03
CA VAL A 271 -6.38 -4.83 -12.31
C VAL A 271 -7.34 -3.64 -12.09
N PRO A 272 -6.84 -2.51 -11.54
CA PRO A 272 -7.68 -1.39 -11.12
C PRO A 272 -8.46 -0.74 -12.27
N HIS A 273 -9.68 -0.29 -11.97
CA HIS A 273 -10.61 0.22 -12.97
C HIS A 273 -10.15 1.51 -13.66
N GLU A 274 -9.32 2.32 -13.01
CA GLU A 274 -8.76 3.54 -13.62
C GLU A 274 -7.85 3.24 -14.82
N ARG A 275 -7.33 2.01 -14.88
CA ARG A 275 -6.46 1.52 -15.96
C ARG A 275 -7.14 0.51 -16.85
N HIS A 276 -7.98 -0.34 -16.26
CA HIS A 276 -8.57 -1.49 -16.92
C HIS A 276 -10.06 -1.28 -17.15
N ARG A 277 -10.42 -1.02 -18.41
CA ARG A 277 -11.81 -0.80 -18.82
C ARG A 277 -12.73 -1.98 -18.50
N ARG A 278 -12.19 -3.20 -18.46
CA ARG A 278 -12.95 -4.42 -18.13
C ARG A 278 -13.39 -4.43 -16.67
N THR A 279 -12.52 -4.03 -15.73
CA THR A 279 -12.87 -3.83 -14.31
C THR A 279 -13.92 -2.75 -14.15
N ALA A 280 -13.73 -1.59 -14.80
CA ALA A 280 -14.74 -0.51 -14.80
C ALA A 280 -16.12 -1.02 -15.26
N SER A 281 -16.16 -1.78 -16.36
CA SER A 281 -17.40 -2.36 -16.89
C SER A 281 -18.03 -3.36 -15.91
N ALA A 282 -17.24 -4.22 -15.26
CA ALA A 282 -17.74 -5.20 -14.29
C ALA A 282 -18.33 -4.52 -13.04
N ARG A 283 -17.68 -3.45 -12.55
CA ARG A 283 -18.20 -2.63 -11.45
C ARG A 283 -19.51 -1.95 -11.82
N ASP A 284 -19.58 -1.33 -13.01
CA ASP A 284 -20.80 -0.70 -13.50
C ASP A 284 -21.96 -1.69 -13.66
N ASP A 285 -21.70 -2.89 -14.19
CA ASP A 285 -22.70 -3.94 -14.30
C ASP A 285 -23.25 -4.33 -12.91
N ALA A 286 -22.38 -4.45 -11.89
CA ALA A 286 -22.79 -4.72 -10.52
C ALA A 286 -23.60 -3.57 -9.90
N ALA A 287 -23.17 -2.32 -10.13
CA ALA A 287 -23.88 -1.12 -9.70
C ALA A 287 -25.31 -1.07 -10.27
N VAL A 288 -25.46 -1.41 -11.56
CA VAL A 288 -26.77 -1.47 -12.23
C VAL A 288 -27.67 -2.51 -11.58
N VAL A 289 -27.17 -3.71 -11.25
CA VAL A 289 -27.99 -4.74 -10.59
C VAL A 289 -28.41 -4.31 -9.18
N LEU A 290 -27.49 -3.74 -8.38
CA LEU A 290 -27.82 -3.22 -7.03
C LEU A 290 -28.84 -2.08 -7.08
N ASN A 291 -28.70 -1.15 -8.01
CA ASN A 291 -29.68 -0.08 -8.24
C ASN A 291 -31.08 -0.65 -8.57
N ASN A 292 -31.12 -1.70 -9.38
CA ASN A 292 -32.38 -2.38 -9.72
C ASN A 292 -32.96 -3.13 -8.51
N CYS A 293 -32.13 -3.72 -7.65
CA CYS A 293 -32.57 -4.32 -6.38
C CYS A 293 -33.25 -3.27 -5.49
N ALA A 294 -32.63 -2.09 -5.32
CA ALA A 294 -33.17 -1.01 -4.51
C ALA A 294 -34.53 -0.53 -5.03
N THR A 295 -34.63 -0.31 -6.34
CA THR A 295 -35.88 0.11 -6.98
C THR A 295 -36.98 -0.93 -6.79
N LYS A 296 -36.68 -2.22 -7.05
CA LYS A 296 -37.65 -3.32 -6.89
C LYS A 296 -38.09 -3.48 -5.43
N LEU A 297 -37.19 -3.29 -4.46
CA LEU A 297 -37.51 -3.38 -3.04
C LEU A 297 -38.54 -2.31 -2.64
N VAL A 298 -38.33 -1.06 -3.06
CA VAL A 298 -39.26 0.03 -2.76
C VAL A 298 -40.60 -0.15 -3.47
N ASP A 299 -40.59 -0.62 -4.73
CA ASP A 299 -41.82 -0.92 -5.48
C ASP A 299 -42.67 -2.00 -4.81
N THR A 300 -42.03 -3.04 -4.25
CA THR A 300 -42.74 -4.18 -3.64
C THR A 300 -43.10 -3.96 -2.17
N SER A 301 -42.18 -3.37 -1.39
CA SER A 301 -42.30 -3.26 0.08
C SER A 301 -42.75 -1.87 0.56
N GLY A 302 -42.69 -0.86 -0.31
CA GLY A 302 -43.05 0.52 0.01
C GLY A 302 -41.98 1.27 0.79
N SER A 303 -42.34 2.42 1.35
CA SER A 303 -41.38 3.36 1.94
C SER A 303 -40.75 2.87 3.25
N THR A 304 -41.27 1.82 3.89
CA THR A 304 -40.64 1.20 5.06
C THR A 304 -39.30 0.53 4.74
N SER A 305 -39.06 0.25 3.46
CA SER A 305 -37.82 -0.34 2.96
C SER A 305 -36.82 0.69 2.41
N ALA A 306 -37.19 1.98 2.43
CA ALA A 306 -36.41 3.05 1.82
C ALA A 306 -34.98 3.14 2.39
N GLU A 307 -34.81 2.96 3.70
CA GLU A 307 -33.47 2.99 4.33
C GLU A 307 -32.58 1.86 3.82
N LEU A 308 -33.11 0.64 3.69
CA LEU A 308 -32.35 -0.48 3.16
C LEU A 308 -32.05 -0.27 1.67
N ALA A 309 -33.01 0.25 0.89
CA ALA A 309 -32.81 0.57 -0.51
C ALA A 309 -31.75 1.67 -0.73
N ARG A 310 -31.71 2.68 0.13
CA ARG A 310 -30.69 3.73 0.13
C ARG A 310 -29.29 3.16 0.36
N ARG A 311 -29.12 2.27 1.35
CA ARG A 311 -27.83 1.59 1.57
C ARG A 311 -27.35 0.79 0.36
N TRP A 312 -28.28 0.17 -0.38
CA TRP A 312 -27.93 -0.51 -1.63
C TRP A 312 -27.58 0.46 -2.76
N LEU A 313 -28.20 1.63 -2.81
CA LEU A 313 -27.85 2.69 -3.77
C LEU A 313 -26.51 3.34 -3.44
N GLU A 314 -26.18 3.52 -2.17
CA GLU A 314 -24.85 3.94 -1.71
C GLU A 314 -23.80 2.92 -2.17
N SER A 315 -24.04 1.62 -1.92
CA SER A 315 -23.16 0.55 -2.42
C SER A 315 -23.05 0.53 -3.95
N ALA A 316 -24.14 0.85 -4.67
CA ALA A 316 -24.12 0.94 -6.13
C ALA A 316 -23.34 2.17 -6.60
N ALA A 317 -23.45 3.30 -5.92
CA ALA A 317 -22.73 4.52 -6.23
C ALA A 317 -21.21 4.33 -6.07
N ASP A 318 -20.78 3.62 -5.03
CA ASP A 318 -19.37 3.27 -4.82
C ASP A 318 -18.77 2.45 -5.97
N LEU A 319 -19.60 1.66 -6.65
CA LEU A 319 -19.18 0.81 -7.76
C LEU A 319 -19.27 1.53 -9.12
N ALA A 320 -20.20 2.47 -9.28
CA ALA A 320 -20.46 3.10 -10.56
C ALA A 320 -19.28 3.97 -11.04
N THR A 321 -18.83 3.71 -12.27
CA THR A 321 -17.76 4.46 -12.94
C THR A 321 -18.28 5.24 -14.15
N ASP A 322 -19.34 4.74 -14.79
CA ASP A 322 -19.99 5.41 -15.91
C ASP A 322 -20.92 6.53 -15.43
N SER A 323 -20.73 7.73 -15.98
CA SER A 323 -21.49 8.93 -15.64
C SER A 323 -23.02 8.78 -15.76
N ARG A 324 -23.50 7.94 -16.69
CA ARG A 324 -24.94 7.69 -16.84
C ARG A 324 -25.46 6.77 -15.75
N THR A 325 -24.67 5.76 -15.35
CA THR A 325 -24.99 4.89 -14.21
C THR A 325 -25.06 5.71 -12.92
N VAL A 326 -24.05 6.56 -12.66
CA VAL A 326 -24.02 7.47 -11.50
C VAL A 326 -25.28 8.35 -11.47
N ALA A 327 -25.58 9.08 -12.55
CA ALA A 327 -26.75 9.95 -12.61
C ALA A 327 -28.07 9.19 -12.43
N GLN A 328 -28.15 7.93 -12.88
CA GLN A 328 -29.34 7.10 -12.69
C GLN A 328 -29.52 6.66 -11.24
N ILE A 329 -28.42 6.34 -10.54
CA ILE A 329 -28.41 5.99 -9.12
C ILE A 329 -28.83 7.20 -8.27
N GLU A 330 -28.22 8.37 -8.50
CA GLU A 330 -28.58 9.62 -7.81
C GLU A 330 -30.06 9.99 -8.01
N GLN A 331 -30.56 9.82 -9.24
CA GLN A 331 -31.97 10.05 -9.53
C GLN A 331 -32.88 9.12 -8.73
N ASN A 332 -32.52 7.84 -8.62
CA ASN A 332 -33.30 6.86 -7.87
C ASN A 332 -33.21 7.10 -6.36
N ASP A 333 -32.05 7.48 -5.83
CA ASP A 333 -31.86 7.83 -4.41
C ASP A 333 -32.73 9.02 -4.02
N THR A 334 -32.69 10.07 -4.84
CA THR A 334 -33.54 11.26 -4.67
C THR A 334 -35.02 10.86 -4.65
N ALA A 335 -35.44 10.07 -5.63
CA ALA A 335 -36.84 9.66 -5.76
C ALA A 335 -37.32 8.81 -4.56
N ILE A 336 -36.48 7.91 -4.05
CA ILE A 336 -36.79 7.07 -2.88
C ILE A 336 -36.87 7.93 -1.61
N THR A 337 -35.96 8.90 -1.47
CA THR A 337 -35.93 9.82 -0.33
C THR A 337 -37.18 10.70 -0.28
N GLU A 338 -37.56 11.29 -1.41
CA GLU A 338 -38.77 12.09 -1.53
C GLU A 338 -40.04 11.26 -1.26
N LEU A 339 -40.08 10.02 -1.76
CA LEU A 339 -41.19 9.09 -1.47
C LEU A 339 -41.28 8.77 0.03
N ALA A 340 -40.15 8.49 0.68
CA ALA A 340 -40.11 8.19 2.11
C ALA A 340 -40.59 9.37 2.97
N ALA A 341 -40.13 10.58 2.65
CA ALA A 341 -40.57 11.81 3.30
C ALA A 341 -42.09 12.05 3.11
N ALA A 342 -42.59 11.89 1.89
CA ALA A 342 -44.02 12.03 1.59
C ALA A 342 -44.87 11.03 2.38
N MET A 343 -44.46 9.77 2.44
CA MET A 343 -45.17 8.73 3.18
C MET A 343 -45.10 8.94 4.70
N ALA A 344 -43.98 9.44 5.24
CA ALA A 344 -43.87 9.81 6.64
C ALA A 344 -44.86 10.93 7.02
N MET A 345 -45.01 11.96 6.18
CA MET A 345 -46.01 13.01 6.38
C MET A 345 -47.44 12.47 6.35
N ILE A 346 -47.77 11.61 5.38
CA ILE A 346 -49.10 10.98 5.29
C ILE A 346 -49.38 10.15 6.55
N ARG A 347 -48.40 9.36 7.01
CA ARG A 347 -48.52 8.58 8.27
C ARG A 347 -48.78 9.49 9.45
N GLN A 348 -48.06 10.60 9.57
CA GLN A 348 -48.23 11.54 10.67
C GLN A 348 -49.64 12.13 10.66
N GLN A 349 -50.11 12.63 9.52
CA GLN A 349 -51.46 13.19 9.39
C GLN A 349 -52.56 12.17 9.70
N VAL A 350 -52.39 10.91 9.26
CA VAL A 350 -53.32 9.82 9.60
C VAL A 350 -53.32 9.57 11.11
N ARG A 351 -52.15 9.51 11.76
CA ARG A 351 -52.04 9.34 13.23
C ARG A 351 -52.75 10.47 13.97
N ASP A 352 -52.53 11.72 13.58
CA ASP A 352 -53.15 12.90 14.20
C ASP A 352 -54.67 12.87 14.06
N LEU A 353 -55.19 12.53 12.87
CA LEU A 353 -56.63 12.40 12.64
C LEU A 353 -57.25 11.26 13.44
N VAL A 354 -56.54 10.13 13.59
CA VAL A 354 -57.00 9.00 14.40
C VAL A 354 -57.01 9.37 15.89
N ALA A 355 -55.98 10.07 16.38
CA ALA A 355 -55.89 10.53 17.76
C ALA A 355 -57.03 11.51 18.12
N LEU A 356 -57.46 12.33 17.17
CA LEU A 356 -58.61 13.23 17.30
C LEU A 356 -59.98 12.54 17.10
N GLY A 357 -60.02 11.21 16.98
CA GLY A 357 -61.25 10.44 16.75
C GLY A 357 -61.85 10.57 15.34
N ARG A 358 -61.16 11.22 14.40
CA ARG A 358 -61.63 11.53 13.04
C ARG A 358 -61.25 10.45 12.00
N LYS A 359 -61.51 9.18 12.31
CA LYS A 359 -61.14 8.03 11.45
C LYS A 359 -61.72 8.13 10.03
N ASP A 360 -62.95 8.63 9.86
CA ASP A 360 -63.57 8.78 8.53
C ASP A 360 -62.89 9.82 7.64
N VAL A 361 -62.34 10.88 8.26
CA VAL A 361 -61.58 11.91 7.55
C VAL A 361 -60.26 11.32 7.06
N ALA A 362 -59.55 10.56 7.92
CA ALA A 362 -58.32 9.86 7.57
C ALA A 362 -58.53 8.87 6.41
N ARG A 363 -59.64 8.11 6.40
CA ARG A 363 -59.98 7.22 5.29
C ARG A 363 -60.22 7.96 3.98
N ARG A 364 -60.98 9.06 4.00
CA ARG A 364 -61.24 9.86 2.79
C ARG A 364 -59.96 10.45 2.22
N MET A 365 -59.07 10.95 3.10
CA MET A 365 -57.76 11.44 2.73
C MET A 365 -56.93 10.34 2.05
N LEU A 366 -56.77 9.17 2.69
CA LEU A 366 -55.99 8.06 2.12
C LEU A 366 -56.56 7.55 0.80
N ARG A 367 -57.89 7.48 0.63
CA ARG A 367 -58.52 7.12 -0.66
C ARG A 367 -58.25 8.16 -1.74
N ALA A 368 -58.29 9.45 -1.40
CA ALA A 368 -57.98 10.53 -2.34
C ALA A 368 -56.49 10.53 -2.73
N VAL A 369 -55.59 10.19 -1.80
CA VAL A 369 -54.17 10.02 -2.10
C VAL A 369 -53.94 8.77 -2.97
N ARG A 370 -54.53 7.61 -2.62
CA ARG A 370 -54.42 6.37 -3.41
C ARG A 370 -54.99 6.50 -4.82
N SER A 371 -56.14 7.15 -4.99
CA SER A 371 -56.74 7.35 -6.32
C SER A 371 -55.89 8.25 -7.22
N ARG A 372 -55.15 9.20 -6.62
CA ARG A 372 -54.19 10.06 -7.33
C ARG A 372 -52.85 9.39 -7.59
N ALA A 373 -52.36 8.57 -6.66
CA ALA A 373 -51.10 7.86 -6.79
C ALA A 373 -51.15 6.73 -7.85
N GLY A 374 -52.34 6.15 -8.11
CA GLY A 374 -52.46 4.99 -8.99
C GLY A 374 -51.67 3.80 -8.47
N ASP A 375 -51.31 2.85 -9.33
CA ASP A 375 -50.59 1.62 -8.96
C ASP A 375 -49.07 1.80 -8.86
N GLY A 376 -48.61 3.03 -8.60
CA GLY A 376 -47.19 3.34 -8.43
C GLY A 376 -46.61 2.97 -7.06
N ALA A 377 -45.33 3.30 -6.86
CA ALA A 377 -44.61 3.11 -5.60
C ALA A 377 -45.38 3.74 -4.42
N GLY A 378 -45.52 3.00 -3.32
CA GLY A 378 -46.29 3.40 -2.12
C GLY A 378 -47.78 3.04 -2.14
N SER A 379 -48.32 2.53 -3.26
CA SER A 379 -49.73 2.10 -3.37
C SER A 379 -50.10 0.97 -2.38
N ALA A 380 -49.24 -0.05 -2.27
CA ALA A 380 -49.40 -1.16 -1.34
C ALA A 380 -49.40 -0.71 0.13
N GLU A 381 -48.62 0.32 0.46
CA GLU A 381 -48.53 0.90 1.80
C GLU A 381 -49.78 1.74 2.12
N LEU A 382 -50.27 2.55 1.17
CA LEU A 382 -51.55 3.27 1.31
C LEU A 382 -52.72 2.31 1.52
N GLU A 383 -52.73 1.18 0.80
CA GLU A 383 -53.72 0.12 1.01
C GLU A 383 -53.61 -0.53 2.40
N ARG A 384 -52.39 -0.74 2.90
CA ARG A 384 -52.16 -1.24 4.26
C ARG A 384 -52.74 -0.29 5.31
N MET A 385 -52.48 1.01 5.20
CA MET A 385 -53.07 2.02 6.09
C MET A 385 -54.59 2.07 6.00
N LEU A 386 -55.17 1.91 4.79
CA LEU A 386 -56.62 1.81 4.61
C LEU A 386 -57.20 0.57 5.30
N ARG A 387 -56.51 -0.57 5.24
CA ARG A 387 -56.89 -1.81 5.94
C ARG A 387 -56.84 -1.63 7.47
N ASP A 388 -55.76 -1.02 7.99
CA ASP A 388 -55.57 -0.78 9.43
C ASP A 388 -56.67 0.14 10.03
N LEU A 389 -57.24 1.03 9.21
CA LEU A 389 -58.38 1.87 9.58
C LEU A 389 -59.76 1.15 9.52
N GLY A 390 -59.76 -0.17 9.33
CA GLY A 390 -60.94 -1.03 9.39
C GLY A 390 -61.74 -1.14 8.09
N VAL A 391 -61.16 -0.83 6.93
CA VAL A 391 -61.83 -1.01 5.63
C VAL A 391 -61.68 -2.46 5.18
N ARG A 392 -62.73 -3.27 5.29
CA ARG A 392 -62.85 -4.58 4.61
C ARG A 392 -63.66 -4.42 3.33
N GLY A 393 -62.97 -4.49 2.19
CA GLY A 393 -63.60 -4.60 0.88
C GLY A 393 -62.53 -4.63 -0.22
N PRO A 394 -62.53 -5.63 -1.11
CA PRO A 394 -61.57 -5.69 -2.21
C PRO A 394 -61.90 -4.61 -3.24
N VAL A 395 -60.92 -3.78 -3.59
CA VAL A 395 -60.95 -3.01 -4.84
C VAL A 395 -60.36 -3.95 -5.90
N PRO A 396 -61.04 -4.25 -7.00
CA PRO A 396 -60.55 -5.21 -7.99
C PRO A 396 -59.24 -4.70 -8.61
N ALA A 397 -58.16 -5.47 -8.42
CA ALA A 397 -56.89 -5.25 -9.10
C ALA A 397 -57.09 -5.49 -10.60
N ARG A 398 -56.99 -4.45 -11.40
CA ARG A 398 -56.78 -4.61 -12.85
C ARG A 398 -55.30 -4.91 -13.05
N VAL A 399 -54.98 -6.20 -13.17
CA VAL A 399 -53.68 -6.66 -13.66
C VAL A 399 -53.53 -6.10 -15.08
N ARG A 400 -52.63 -5.14 -15.24
CA ARG A 400 -52.21 -4.62 -16.53
C ARG A 400 -50.70 -4.76 -16.58
N GLU A 401 -50.23 -5.59 -17.51
CA GLU A 401 -48.82 -5.89 -17.74
C GLU A 401 -47.99 -4.60 -17.79
N HIS A 402 -46.98 -4.52 -16.92
CA HIS A 402 -46.07 -3.38 -16.83
C HIS A 402 -45.03 -3.45 -17.94
N HIS A 403 -44.97 -2.42 -18.78
CA HIS A 403 -43.77 -2.05 -19.51
C HIS A 403 -43.03 -0.98 -18.69
N GLY A 404 -41.75 -1.23 -18.41
CA GLY A 404 -40.93 -0.46 -17.46
C GLY A 404 -40.68 1.00 -17.85
N GLY A 405 -40.48 1.83 -16.81
CA GLY A 405 -39.76 3.12 -16.90
C GLY A 405 -40.59 4.40 -16.80
N GLU A 406 -41.91 4.39 -17.05
CA GLU A 406 -42.68 5.65 -17.14
C GLU A 406 -43.47 6.08 -15.87
N GLY A 407 -43.64 5.17 -14.89
CA GLY A 407 -44.50 5.41 -13.72
C GLY A 407 -44.03 6.55 -12.81
N LEU A 408 -42.74 6.54 -12.44
CA LEU A 408 -42.13 7.55 -11.57
C LEU A 408 -42.21 8.97 -12.16
N ARG A 409 -41.95 9.11 -13.47
CA ARG A 409 -41.97 10.42 -14.17
C ARG A 409 -43.35 11.08 -14.24
N ARG A 410 -44.45 10.32 -14.09
CA ARG A 410 -45.82 10.87 -14.07
C ARG A 410 -46.23 11.34 -12.68
N PHE A 411 -45.76 10.67 -11.63
CA PHE A 411 -45.99 11.07 -10.24
C PHE A 411 -45.24 12.37 -9.90
N PHE A 412 -44.00 12.53 -10.37
CA PHE A 412 -43.18 13.73 -10.10
C PHE A 412 -43.64 15.01 -10.82
N ARG A 413 -44.15 14.92 -12.05
CA ARG A 413 -44.72 16.08 -12.77
C ARG A 413 -45.95 16.67 -12.04
N PHE A 414 -46.55 15.93 -11.13
CA PHE A 414 -47.72 16.35 -10.37
C PHE A 414 -47.35 16.97 -9.01
N LEU A 415 -46.36 16.43 -8.29
CA LEU A 415 -45.86 16.99 -7.02
C LEU A 415 -45.36 18.43 -7.17
N TRP A 416 -44.74 18.74 -8.31
CA TRP A 416 -44.24 20.08 -8.66
C TRP A 416 -45.33 21.15 -8.74
N ARG A 417 -46.58 20.78 -9.09
CA ARG A 417 -47.71 21.72 -9.16
C ARG A 417 -48.35 22.01 -7.80
N THR A 418 -48.20 21.11 -6.83
CA THR A 418 -48.67 21.32 -5.46
C THR A 418 -47.63 21.99 -4.56
N ALA A 419 -46.34 21.93 -4.92
CA ALA A 419 -45.24 22.60 -4.21
C ALA A 419 -45.28 24.14 -4.29
N ALA A 420 -45.93 24.72 -5.32
CA ALA A 420 -46.11 26.16 -5.46
C ALA A 420 -46.85 26.81 -4.27
N THR A 421 -47.71 26.05 -3.58
CA THR A 421 -48.44 26.52 -2.39
C THR A 421 -47.65 26.29 -1.09
N LEU A 422 -46.67 25.38 -1.09
CA LEU A 422 -45.76 25.15 0.04
C LEU A 422 -44.49 26.03 -0.03
N LEU A 423 -44.21 26.66 -1.18
CA LEU A 423 -43.10 27.59 -1.42
C LEU A 423 -43.10 28.81 -0.47
N LEU A 424 -44.26 29.23 0.04
CA LEU A 424 -44.37 30.30 1.04
C LEU A 424 -43.91 29.86 2.45
N VAL A 425 -44.07 28.57 2.77
CA VAL A 425 -43.55 27.95 4.01
C VAL A 425 -42.09 27.56 3.81
N GLY A 426 -41.72 27.13 2.60
CA GLY A 426 -40.34 26.84 2.19
C GLY A 426 -39.40 28.04 2.26
N LEU A 427 -39.89 29.27 2.11
CA LEU A 427 -39.06 30.49 2.27
C LEU A 427 -38.67 30.76 3.74
N ILE A 428 -39.52 30.34 4.68
CA ILE A 428 -39.26 30.41 6.13
C ILE A 428 -38.33 29.26 6.57
N VAL A 429 -38.46 28.09 5.94
CA VAL A 429 -37.56 26.95 6.14
C VAL A 429 -36.19 27.19 5.48
N TYR A 430 -36.11 27.79 4.30
CA TYR A 430 -34.85 28.16 3.61
C TYR A 430 -34.00 29.15 4.42
N ALA A 431 -34.66 30.06 5.15
CA ALA A 431 -33.98 30.96 6.08
C ALA A 431 -33.49 30.26 7.36
N PHE A 432 -34.05 29.08 7.69
CA PHE A 432 -33.64 28.23 8.82
C PHE A 432 -32.61 27.15 8.41
N ASP A 433 -32.65 26.68 7.17
CA ASP A 433 -31.78 25.64 6.60
C ASP A 433 -30.38 26.19 6.28
N ARG A 434 -30.29 27.47 5.88
CA ARG A 434 -29.02 28.23 5.79
C ARG A 434 -28.35 28.45 7.15
N LEU A 435 -29.03 28.14 8.26
CA LEU A 435 -28.52 28.22 9.62
C LEU A 435 -28.09 26.85 10.17
N PHE A 436 -28.42 25.71 9.53
CA PHE A 436 -28.22 24.37 10.11
C PHE A 436 -27.93 23.18 9.16
N ALA A 437 -27.75 23.36 7.85
CA ALA A 437 -27.38 22.26 6.95
C ALA A 437 -25.85 22.23 6.70
N GLY A 438 -25.15 21.37 7.45
CA GLY A 438 -23.73 21.10 7.26
C GLY A 438 -23.51 20.04 6.18
N ASP A 439 -22.61 20.33 5.26
CA ASP A 439 -21.61 19.34 4.85
C ASP A 439 -21.01 18.71 6.13
N ALA A 440 -20.44 17.51 6.07
CA ALA A 440 -19.50 17.14 7.14
C ALA A 440 -18.28 18.07 7.01
N ASP A 441 -18.45 19.29 7.51
CA ASP A 441 -17.42 20.30 7.61
C ASP A 441 -16.25 19.64 8.34
N PRO A 442 -15.00 19.89 7.88
CA PRO A 442 -13.85 19.31 8.52
C PRO A 442 -13.89 19.67 10.00
N VAL A 443 -13.91 18.67 10.86
CA VAL A 443 -14.00 18.91 12.31
C VAL A 443 -12.69 19.57 12.71
N PRO A 444 -12.71 20.83 13.19
CA PRO A 444 -11.49 21.49 13.64
C PRO A 444 -11.00 20.77 14.89
N VAL A 445 -9.82 20.19 14.80
CA VAL A 445 -9.14 19.52 15.91
C VAL A 445 -7.98 20.37 16.40
N ARG A 446 -7.66 20.19 17.68
CA ARG A 446 -6.46 20.78 18.28
C ARG A 446 -5.31 19.80 18.14
N VAL A 447 -4.19 20.25 17.60
CA VAL A 447 -2.97 19.43 17.47
C VAL A 447 -1.84 19.93 18.35
N PHE A 448 -2.00 21.10 18.99
CA PHE A 448 -1.05 21.63 19.95
C PHE A 448 -1.78 22.41 21.06
N SER A 449 -1.56 22.00 22.32
CA SER A 449 -2.22 22.51 23.52
C SER A 449 -1.28 22.49 24.72
N GLU A 450 -1.76 22.93 25.89
CA GLU A 450 -0.97 22.89 27.13
C GLU A 450 -0.51 21.48 27.51
N SER A 451 -1.22 20.42 27.12
CA SER A 451 -0.80 19.03 27.33
C SER A 451 -1.09 18.16 26.09
N PRO A 452 -0.40 17.01 25.91
CA PRO A 452 -0.74 16.04 24.88
C PRO A 452 -2.19 15.54 24.98
N SER A 453 -2.73 15.42 26.19
CA SER A 453 -4.12 14.97 26.43
C SER A 453 -5.18 15.97 25.96
N GLY A 454 -4.83 17.24 25.76
CA GLY A 454 -5.71 18.26 25.18
C GLY A 454 -5.74 18.30 23.65
N ASN A 455 -4.95 17.45 22.98
CA ASN A 455 -4.88 17.35 21.54
C ASN A 455 -5.72 16.17 21.02
N ALA A 456 -6.02 16.19 19.72
CA ALA A 456 -6.57 15.03 19.04
C ALA A 456 -5.55 13.87 19.06
N PRO A 457 -6.01 12.62 19.28
CA PRO A 457 -5.11 11.49 19.51
C PRO A 457 -4.28 11.14 18.27
N PRO A 458 -3.14 10.42 18.44
CA PRO A 458 -2.44 9.82 17.32
C PRO A 458 -3.40 8.95 16.49
N GLY A 459 -3.22 8.97 15.17
CA GLY A 459 -4.13 8.37 14.22
C GLY A 459 -5.19 9.32 13.65
N THR A 460 -5.23 10.59 14.08
CA THR A 460 -6.16 11.59 13.53
C THR A 460 -5.68 12.10 12.18
N CYS A 461 -6.54 12.05 11.16
CA CYS A 461 -6.22 12.46 9.80
C CYS A 461 -6.48 13.95 9.54
N VAL A 462 -5.42 14.66 9.15
CA VAL A 462 -5.37 16.09 8.83
C VAL A 462 -5.67 16.30 7.35
N ARG A 463 -6.72 17.07 7.06
CA ARG A 463 -7.26 17.22 5.71
C ARG A 463 -6.26 17.85 4.73
N THR A 464 -5.61 18.95 5.13
CA THR A 464 -4.73 19.71 4.22
C THR A 464 -3.48 20.20 4.91
N ARG A 465 -2.40 20.34 4.13
CA ARG A 465 -1.16 21.00 4.57
C ARG A 465 -1.40 22.42 5.08
N ALA A 466 -2.20 23.21 4.36
CA ALA A 466 -2.52 24.59 4.76
C ALA A 466 -3.23 24.64 6.13
N GLY A 467 -4.10 23.66 6.39
CA GLY A 467 -4.73 23.47 7.69
C GLY A 467 -3.73 23.18 8.81
N TRP A 468 -2.75 22.29 8.54
CA TRP A 468 -1.65 22.05 9.46
C TRP A 468 -0.79 23.28 9.69
N ASP A 469 -0.38 23.99 8.63
CA ASP A 469 0.52 25.15 8.72
C ASP A 469 -0.14 26.35 9.44
N GLY A 470 -1.48 26.39 9.49
CA GLY A 470 -2.28 27.42 10.15
C GLY A 470 -2.41 27.32 11.69
N ASP A 471 -3.60 27.65 12.21
CA ASP A 471 -3.90 27.66 13.65
C ASP A 471 -3.96 26.23 14.21
N LYS A 472 -2.98 25.90 15.08
CA LYS A 472 -2.85 24.58 15.71
C LYS A 472 -4.00 24.24 16.66
N ALA A 473 -4.84 25.20 17.04
CA ALA A 473 -6.06 24.98 17.80
C ALA A 473 -7.27 24.59 16.94
N ARG A 474 -7.19 24.74 15.61
CA ARG A 474 -8.31 24.57 14.67
C ARG A 474 -7.86 23.92 13.35
N VAL A 475 -7.09 22.85 13.45
CA VAL A 475 -6.63 22.10 12.27
C VAL A 475 -7.80 21.30 11.67
N PRO A 476 -8.12 21.46 10.38
CA PRO A 476 -9.17 20.68 9.72
C PRO A 476 -8.82 19.18 9.70
N SER A 477 -9.68 18.34 10.30
CA SER A 477 -9.58 16.88 10.23
C SER A 477 -10.70 16.25 9.40
N VAL A 478 -10.47 15.03 8.92
CA VAL A 478 -11.43 14.19 8.18
C VAL A 478 -11.28 12.72 8.63
N PRO A 479 -12.28 11.85 8.39
CA PRO A 479 -12.09 10.41 8.52
C PRO A 479 -10.93 9.91 7.66
N CYS A 480 -10.13 8.96 8.17
CA CYS A 480 -8.97 8.44 7.44
C CYS A 480 -9.33 7.62 6.18
N GLY A 481 -10.59 7.23 6.01
CA GLY A 481 -11.12 6.65 4.77
C GLY A 481 -11.33 7.67 3.65
N GLU A 482 -11.15 8.96 3.92
CA GLU A 482 -11.20 10.03 2.93
C GLU A 482 -9.79 10.52 2.56
N GLU A 483 -9.69 11.25 1.45
CA GLU A 483 -8.44 11.88 1.03
C GLU A 483 -7.96 12.89 2.11
N HIS A 484 -6.74 12.72 2.59
CA HIS A 484 -6.15 13.57 3.62
C HIS A 484 -4.65 13.74 3.38
N TRP A 485 -4.09 14.86 3.85
CA TRP A 485 -2.67 15.19 3.62
C TRP A 485 -1.73 14.52 4.62
N GLY A 486 -2.15 14.43 5.88
CA GLY A 486 -1.27 13.95 6.95
C GLY A 486 -2.01 13.28 8.09
N GLU A 487 -1.28 12.59 8.96
CA GLU A 487 -1.84 11.86 10.10
C GLU A 487 -1.03 12.16 11.35
N ILE A 488 -1.68 12.43 12.50
CA ILE A 488 -0.98 12.64 13.77
C ILE A 488 -0.27 11.35 14.17
N LEU A 489 1.05 11.39 14.20
CA LEU A 489 1.90 10.23 14.45
C LEU A 489 2.10 9.97 15.95
N ALA A 490 2.47 11.00 16.70
CA ALA A 490 2.80 10.89 18.11
C ALA A 490 2.90 12.25 18.80
N PHE A 491 2.88 12.22 20.13
CA PHE A 491 3.31 13.32 20.99
C PHE A 491 4.61 12.91 21.69
N VAL A 492 5.69 13.62 21.39
CA VAL A 492 7.04 13.27 21.81
C VAL A 492 7.48 14.17 22.96
N PRO A 493 7.86 13.63 24.13
CA PRO A 493 8.42 14.44 25.20
C PRO A 493 9.78 15.00 24.78
N LEU A 494 10.01 16.28 25.06
CA LEU A 494 11.24 17.01 24.72
C LEU A 494 12.14 17.22 25.94
N GLY A 495 11.74 16.75 27.11
CA GLY A 495 12.48 16.84 28.37
C GLY A 495 11.52 16.78 29.56
N ASP A 496 12.09 16.88 30.76
CA ASP A 496 11.29 16.98 31.99
C ASP A 496 10.40 18.22 31.96
N THR A 497 9.23 18.12 32.58
CA THR A 497 8.32 19.25 32.79
C THR A 497 8.05 19.38 34.29
N PRO A 498 8.47 20.48 34.95
CA PRO A 498 9.21 21.62 34.39
C PRO A 498 10.72 21.35 34.19
N SER A 499 11.35 22.09 33.27
CA SER A 499 12.83 22.12 33.12
C SER A 499 13.33 23.42 32.49
N PRO A 500 14.60 23.82 32.72
CA PRO A 500 15.19 24.96 32.01
C PRO A 500 15.14 24.76 30.48
N TYR A 501 14.87 25.83 29.74
CA TYR A 501 14.84 25.77 28.28
C TYR A 501 16.22 25.40 27.71
N PRO A 502 16.35 24.30 26.94
CA PRO A 502 17.66 23.79 26.52
C PRO A 502 18.22 24.48 25.26
N GLY A 503 17.47 25.43 24.68
CA GLY A 503 17.80 26.09 23.42
C GLY A 503 17.08 25.47 22.21
N ASP A 504 16.81 26.29 21.19
CA ASP A 504 16.03 25.89 20.00
C ASP A 504 16.62 24.68 19.28
N GLU A 505 17.94 24.64 19.15
CA GLU A 505 18.65 23.56 18.44
C GLU A 505 18.43 22.20 19.11
N VAL A 506 18.56 22.14 20.44
CA VAL A 506 18.33 20.92 21.23
C VAL A 506 16.86 20.51 21.17
N VAL A 507 15.94 21.47 21.22
CA VAL A 507 14.50 21.21 21.10
C VAL A 507 14.15 20.61 19.75
N GLN A 508 14.64 21.20 18.65
CA GLN A 508 14.41 20.68 17.30
C GLN A 508 15.03 19.30 17.12
N GLN A 509 16.25 19.10 17.62
CA GLN A 509 16.94 17.81 17.57
C GLN A 509 16.12 16.70 18.27
N ARG A 510 15.62 16.97 19.48
CA ARG A 510 14.77 16.03 20.23
C ARG A 510 13.44 15.75 19.53
N ALA A 511 12.80 16.79 18.97
CA ALA A 511 11.56 16.63 18.22
C ALA A 511 11.76 15.75 16.99
N ARG A 512 12.79 16.02 16.16
CA ARG A 512 13.14 15.21 14.99
C ARG A 512 13.38 13.75 15.37
N TYR A 513 14.23 13.53 16.36
CA TYR A 513 14.59 12.20 16.81
C TYR A 513 13.37 11.39 17.26
N GLY A 514 12.52 11.98 18.13
CA GLY A 514 11.34 11.26 18.58
C GLY A 514 10.28 11.08 17.50
N CYS A 515 10.10 12.03 16.57
CA CYS A 515 9.20 11.82 15.44
C CYS A 515 9.71 10.70 14.53
N ALA A 516 11.02 10.66 14.24
CA ALA A 516 11.63 9.58 13.46
C ALA A 516 11.52 8.22 14.18
N TRP A 517 11.66 8.20 15.50
CA TRP A 517 11.44 7.01 16.32
C TRP A 517 10.03 6.45 16.16
N HIS A 518 9.00 7.29 16.29
CA HIS A 518 7.62 6.86 16.12
C HIS A 518 7.28 6.50 14.67
N GLN A 519 7.95 7.13 13.70
CA GLN A 519 7.78 6.77 12.29
C GLN A 519 8.33 5.35 12.03
N ALA A 520 9.54 5.08 12.51
CA ALA A 520 10.15 3.75 12.42
C ALA A 520 9.36 2.70 13.20
N LEU A 521 8.81 3.05 14.37
CA LEU A 521 7.95 2.16 15.15
C LEU A 521 6.71 1.71 14.36
N ASN A 522 6.19 2.56 13.47
CA ASN A 522 5.05 2.24 12.60
C ASN A 522 5.48 1.61 11.26
N ASP A 523 6.76 1.22 11.11
CA ASP A 523 7.33 0.65 9.87
C ASP A 523 7.12 1.55 8.63
N LEU A 524 7.15 2.87 8.83
CA LEU A 524 6.87 3.84 7.76
C LEU A 524 8.17 4.31 7.10
N SER A 525 8.40 3.85 5.87
CA SER A 525 9.62 4.18 5.09
C SER A 525 9.87 5.68 4.94
N THR A 526 11.09 6.12 5.24
CA THR A 526 11.56 7.50 5.05
C THR A 526 11.72 7.90 3.57
N ALA A 527 11.70 6.92 2.65
CA ALA A 527 11.71 7.19 1.21
C ALA A 527 10.33 7.66 0.69
N VAL A 528 9.25 7.29 1.39
CA VAL A 528 7.86 7.59 1.00
C VAL A 528 7.25 8.64 1.91
N TYR A 529 7.54 8.57 3.21
CA TYR A 529 6.95 9.41 4.22
C TYR A 529 7.97 10.27 4.95
N ALA A 530 7.55 11.47 5.31
CA ALA A 530 8.30 12.41 6.14
C ALA A 530 7.44 12.83 7.34
N THR A 531 8.10 13.34 8.37
CA THR A 531 7.43 13.93 9.53
C THR A 531 7.60 15.44 9.55
N ARG A 532 6.51 16.13 9.87
CA ARG A 532 6.50 17.52 10.31
C ARG A 532 6.14 17.57 11.78
N TYR A 533 6.61 18.60 12.48
CA TYR A 533 6.31 18.73 13.89
C TYR A 533 6.14 20.18 14.33
N VAL A 534 5.43 20.37 15.42
CA VAL A 534 5.30 21.64 16.15
C VAL A 534 5.67 21.38 17.61
N HIS A 535 6.36 22.31 18.25
CA HIS A 535 6.81 22.21 19.63
C HIS A 535 6.71 23.56 20.34
N SER A 536 6.80 23.55 21.67
CA SER A 536 6.91 24.75 22.48
C SER A 536 8.20 25.50 22.16
N ASP A 537 8.11 26.82 21.97
CA ASP A 537 9.25 27.72 21.89
C ASP A 537 9.69 28.17 23.29
N GLN A 538 10.74 29.00 23.40
CA GLN A 538 11.21 29.51 24.69
C GLN A 538 10.10 30.28 25.45
N ALA A 539 9.23 30.99 24.74
CA ALA A 539 8.14 31.76 25.33
C ALA A 539 7.10 30.85 25.99
N SER A 540 6.87 29.67 25.44
CA SER A 540 5.85 28.71 25.91
C SER A 540 6.44 27.58 26.77
N TRP A 541 7.76 27.37 26.75
CA TRP A 541 8.44 26.30 27.51
C TRP A 541 8.21 26.40 29.02
N ASN A 542 7.87 25.27 29.65
CA ASN A 542 7.63 25.20 31.08
C ASN A 542 8.91 24.92 31.86
N ASP A 543 9.39 25.99 32.47
CA ASP A 543 10.52 26.08 33.39
C ASP A 543 10.09 26.13 34.87
N GLY A 544 8.81 25.86 35.14
CA GLY A 544 8.18 25.93 36.46
C GLY A 544 7.21 27.10 36.60
N GLY A 545 7.20 28.04 35.64
CA GLY A 545 6.31 29.21 35.64
C GLY A 545 5.19 29.19 34.59
N LYS A 546 5.12 28.16 33.73
CA LYS A 546 4.17 28.09 32.61
C LYS A 546 3.35 26.79 32.64
N THR A 547 2.29 26.74 31.83
CA THR A 547 1.32 25.62 31.82
C THR A 547 1.58 24.57 30.75
N TYR A 548 2.34 24.88 29.70
CA TYR A 548 2.59 23.96 28.58
C TYR A 548 3.58 22.87 28.95
N GLU A 549 3.20 21.61 28.78
CA GLU A 549 4.15 20.50 28.82
C GLU A 549 5.20 20.64 27.70
N ASN A 550 6.42 20.14 27.97
CA ASN A 550 7.54 20.23 27.05
C ASN A 550 7.49 19.06 26.06
N TYR A 551 6.66 19.17 25.01
CA TYR A 551 6.49 18.12 23.98
C TYR A 551 6.43 18.67 22.55
N ALA A 552 6.60 17.78 21.57
CA ALA A 552 6.35 18.02 20.16
C ALA A 552 5.17 17.18 19.66
N THR A 553 4.34 17.73 18.79
CA THR A 553 3.36 16.98 18.01
C THR A 553 3.96 16.63 16.66
N CYS A 554 3.99 15.34 16.33
CA CYS A 554 4.46 14.84 15.04
C CYS A 554 3.27 14.55 14.11
N VAL A 555 3.35 14.99 12.86
CA VAL A 555 2.43 14.64 11.78
C VAL A 555 3.21 13.99 10.65
N LEU A 556 2.76 12.79 10.26
CA LEU A 556 3.24 12.06 9.10
C LEU A 556 2.60 12.64 7.83
N HIS A 557 3.37 12.76 6.75
CA HIS A 557 2.86 13.08 5.41
C HIS A 557 3.75 12.41 4.34
N ARG A 558 3.34 12.43 3.07
CA ARG A 558 4.20 11.93 1.99
C ARG A 558 5.31 12.92 1.64
N VAL A 559 6.48 12.41 1.25
CA VAL A 559 7.63 13.23 0.81
C VAL A 559 7.27 14.07 -0.42
N ASP A 560 6.38 13.57 -1.29
CA ASP A 560 5.91 14.28 -2.49
C ASP A 560 4.71 15.22 -2.23
N ASP A 561 4.32 15.42 -0.97
CA ASP A 561 3.18 16.23 -0.51
C ASP A 561 1.82 15.83 -1.12
N LYS A 562 1.73 14.67 -1.78
CA LYS A 562 0.44 14.12 -2.23
C LYS A 562 -0.39 13.61 -1.05
N PRO A 563 -1.70 13.42 -1.23
CA PRO A 563 -2.53 12.80 -0.20
C PRO A 563 -2.02 11.41 0.22
N LEU A 564 -2.18 11.12 1.51
CA LEU A 564 -1.96 9.78 2.04
C LEU A 564 -3.01 8.80 1.49
N PRO A 565 -2.74 7.49 1.49
CA PRO A 565 -3.74 6.48 1.19
C PRO A 565 -5.00 6.67 2.05
N THR A 566 -6.18 6.33 1.53
CA THR A 566 -7.48 6.42 2.21
C THR A 566 -7.67 5.31 3.25
N ARG A 567 -6.69 5.17 4.15
CA ARG A 567 -6.68 4.29 5.31
C ARG A 567 -5.81 4.90 6.40
N GLN A 568 -6.01 4.46 7.64
CA GLN A 568 -5.15 4.82 8.76
C GLN A 568 -3.77 4.16 8.60
N LEU A 569 -2.70 4.93 8.76
CA LEU A 569 -1.32 4.44 8.71
C LEU A 569 -0.71 4.31 10.11
N VAL A 570 -1.13 5.15 11.06
CA VAL A 570 -0.60 5.16 12.43
C VAL A 570 -1.44 4.24 13.29
N ASP A 571 -0.81 3.22 13.86
CA ASP A 571 -1.45 2.39 14.89
C ASP A 571 -1.05 2.90 16.28
N PRO A 572 -1.94 3.63 16.98
CA PRO A 572 -1.64 4.17 18.31
C PRO A 572 -1.45 3.08 19.38
N ARG A 573 -1.76 1.81 19.08
CA ARG A 573 -1.62 0.67 19.99
C ARG A 573 -0.37 -0.14 19.71
N ARG A 574 0.41 0.20 18.69
CA ARG A 574 1.59 -0.56 18.31
C ARG A 574 2.62 -0.55 19.43
N ALA A 575 2.91 -1.73 19.95
CA ALA A 575 3.93 -1.95 20.97
C ALA A 575 5.32 -1.99 20.32
N GLN A 576 6.33 -1.46 21.01
CA GLN A 576 7.71 -1.51 20.54
C GLN A 576 8.26 -2.95 20.58
N PRO A 577 8.65 -3.53 19.42
CA PRO A 577 9.26 -4.87 19.35
C PRO A 577 10.50 -4.98 20.25
N ALA A 578 10.81 -6.17 20.74
CA ALA A 578 11.91 -6.43 21.68
C ALA A 578 13.30 -5.99 21.14
N ASP A 579 13.47 -6.11 19.83
CA ASP A 579 14.69 -5.86 19.04
C ASP A 579 14.66 -4.55 18.24
N PHE A 580 13.64 -3.71 18.45
CA PHE A 580 13.50 -2.43 17.74
C PHE A 580 14.74 -1.55 17.84
N GLY A 581 15.19 -1.05 16.69
CA GLY A 581 16.30 -0.11 16.57
C GLY A 581 16.04 0.92 15.47
N LEU A 582 16.36 2.19 15.76
CA LEU A 582 16.25 3.30 14.83
C LEU A 582 17.62 3.59 14.22
N VAL A 583 17.75 3.49 12.90
CA VAL A 583 19.02 3.79 12.19
C VAL A 583 19.07 5.27 11.82
N LEU A 584 20.10 5.98 12.29
CA LEU A 584 20.31 7.42 12.03
C LEU A 584 21.77 7.75 11.73
N ASP A 585 21.97 8.92 11.11
CA ASP A 585 23.27 9.55 11.00
C ASP A 585 23.66 10.17 12.34
N MET A 586 24.67 9.61 13.02
CA MET A 586 25.17 10.13 14.29
C MET A 586 26.17 11.28 14.09
N PHE A 587 26.64 11.49 12.86
CA PHE A 587 27.79 12.32 12.56
C PHE A 587 27.58 13.19 11.31
N ASN A 588 26.41 13.83 11.22
CA ASN A 588 26.05 14.74 10.15
C ASN A 588 26.74 16.11 10.32
N ALA A 589 27.17 16.76 9.24
CA ALA A 589 27.77 18.11 9.35
C ALA A 589 26.82 19.14 10.00
N ASP A 590 25.50 18.92 9.95
CA ASP A 590 24.51 19.60 10.76
C ASP A 590 24.27 18.86 12.08
N VAL A 591 24.80 19.35 13.20
CA VAL A 591 24.65 18.68 14.50
C VAL A 591 23.18 18.57 14.93
N SER A 592 22.31 19.48 14.47
CA SER A 592 20.86 19.43 14.74
C SER A 592 20.14 18.28 14.03
N ALA A 593 20.80 17.63 13.06
CA ALA A 593 20.30 16.44 12.38
C ALA A 593 20.73 15.13 13.08
N ASN A 594 21.66 15.19 14.03
CA ASN A 594 22.09 14.01 14.78
C ASN A 594 21.09 13.64 15.88
N PRO A 595 21.14 12.40 16.41
CA PRO A 595 20.49 12.02 17.65
C PRO A 595 20.88 12.95 18.81
N PRO A 596 19.96 13.29 19.73
CA PRO A 596 20.27 14.13 20.87
C PRO A 596 21.25 13.47 21.84
N VAL A 597 21.93 14.31 22.63
CA VAL A 597 22.67 13.83 23.80
C VAL A 597 21.73 13.06 24.73
N GLY A 598 22.14 11.88 25.14
CA GLY A 598 21.33 10.90 25.87
C GLY A 598 20.82 9.74 25.01
N SER A 599 21.02 9.77 23.68
CA SER A 599 20.61 8.68 22.80
C SER A 599 21.48 7.43 22.96
N CYS A 600 20.84 6.27 23.03
CA CYS A 600 21.49 4.99 23.32
C CYS A 600 21.80 4.20 22.05
N VAL A 601 23.10 4.02 21.76
CA VAL A 601 23.63 3.21 20.67
C VAL A 601 23.45 1.73 21.00
N GLN A 602 22.70 1.02 20.17
CA GLN A 602 22.31 -0.37 20.41
C GLN A 602 23.51 -1.32 20.34
N THR A 603 24.35 -1.18 19.31
CA THR A 603 25.51 -2.05 19.10
C THR A 603 26.75 -1.24 18.75
N LYS A 604 27.90 -1.66 19.28
CA LYS A 604 29.21 -1.11 18.90
C LYS A 604 29.46 -1.24 17.39
N GLN A 605 29.08 -2.38 16.83
CA GLN A 605 29.27 -2.69 15.41
C GLN A 605 28.67 -1.62 14.50
N SER A 606 27.45 -1.16 14.79
CA SER A 606 26.80 -0.12 13.96
C SER A 606 27.59 1.19 13.96
N LEU A 607 28.26 1.54 15.06
CA LEU A 607 29.12 2.72 15.15
C LEU A 607 30.47 2.51 14.45
N ASP A 608 31.09 1.34 14.64
CA ASP A 608 32.41 1.02 14.06
C ASP A 608 32.35 0.86 12.52
N GLU A 609 31.21 0.39 11.98
CA GLU A 609 31.02 0.19 10.54
C GLU A 609 30.78 1.50 9.78
N ASP A 610 29.83 2.32 10.25
CA ASP A 610 29.45 3.57 9.59
C ASP A 610 28.78 4.52 10.58
N ALA A 611 29.49 5.57 11.00
CA ALA A 611 28.94 6.60 11.90
C ALA A 611 27.75 7.39 11.29
N HIS A 612 27.49 7.23 9.99
CA HIS A 612 26.32 7.77 9.30
C HIS A 612 25.12 6.82 9.28
N LYS A 613 25.26 5.59 9.83
CA LYS A 613 24.22 4.56 9.90
C LYS A 613 24.26 3.79 11.22
N VAL A 614 24.11 4.53 12.32
CA VAL A 614 24.18 3.97 13.67
C VAL A 614 22.78 3.55 14.14
N THR A 615 22.67 2.37 14.76
CA THR A 615 21.40 1.86 15.29
C THR A 615 21.22 2.30 16.74
N PHE A 616 20.11 2.99 17.03
CA PHE A 616 19.73 3.47 18.35
C PHE A 616 18.59 2.65 18.95
N GLY A 617 18.72 2.26 20.21
CA GLY A 617 17.74 1.48 20.96
C GLY A 617 17.15 2.26 22.13
N ALA A 618 16.15 1.66 22.80
CA ALA A 618 15.55 2.26 23.98
C ALA A 618 16.51 2.15 25.17
N CYS A 619 16.73 3.25 25.88
CA CYS A 619 17.73 3.33 26.94
C CYS A 619 17.41 2.52 28.19
N ASP A 620 16.16 2.07 28.35
CA ASP A 620 15.71 1.16 29.42
C ASP A 620 15.94 -0.33 29.06
N ARG A 621 16.51 -0.59 27.88
CA ARG A 621 16.90 -1.91 27.41
C ARG A 621 18.42 -2.03 27.32
N PRO A 622 18.97 -3.26 27.28
CA PRO A 622 20.39 -3.47 27.07
C PRO A 622 20.89 -2.78 25.80
N HIS A 623 21.89 -1.92 25.93
CA HIS A 623 22.51 -1.20 24.81
C HIS A 623 24.02 -1.06 25.05
N TRP A 624 24.78 -0.83 23.98
CA TRP A 624 26.24 -0.79 24.08
C TRP A 624 26.77 0.50 24.71
N GLY A 625 26.23 1.65 24.30
CA GLY A 625 26.74 2.94 24.76
C GLY A 625 25.77 4.09 24.56
N GLU A 626 26.12 5.26 25.07
CA GLU A 626 25.28 6.46 25.05
C GLU A 626 26.04 7.66 24.51
N VAL A 627 25.37 8.46 23.68
CA VAL A 627 25.91 9.73 23.16
C VAL A 627 25.90 10.75 24.29
N ILE A 628 27.09 11.22 24.71
CA ILE A 628 27.23 12.13 25.84
C ILE A 628 27.47 13.58 25.43
N ALA A 629 28.00 13.87 24.24
CA ALA A 629 28.26 15.25 23.82
C ALA A 629 28.57 15.39 22.31
N TYR A 630 28.33 16.60 21.81
CA TYR A 630 28.79 17.07 20.50
C TYR A 630 29.65 18.34 20.63
N PRO A 631 30.85 18.29 21.24
CA PRO A 631 31.65 19.49 21.45
C PRO A 631 32.15 20.10 20.15
N VAL A 632 31.91 21.41 19.98
CA VAL A 632 32.52 22.19 18.90
C VAL A 632 34.03 22.29 19.13
N LEU A 633 34.80 21.88 18.13
CA LEU A 633 36.25 21.89 18.10
C LEU A 633 36.78 23.16 17.41
N TYR A 634 36.18 23.55 16.28
CA TYR A 634 36.63 24.66 15.45
C TYR A 634 35.43 25.48 14.95
N ARG A 635 35.60 26.80 14.84
CA ARG A 635 34.57 27.71 14.31
C ARG A 635 34.52 27.64 12.78
N PRO A 636 33.39 28.06 12.17
CA PRO A 636 33.31 28.26 10.72
C PRO A 636 34.46 29.11 10.18
N GLY A 637 35.03 28.72 9.04
CA GLY A 637 36.11 29.45 8.37
C GLY A 637 37.53 29.26 8.93
N GLU A 638 37.71 28.52 10.03
CA GLU A 638 39.06 28.15 10.48
C GLU A 638 39.72 27.17 9.50
N ALA A 639 41.03 27.30 9.28
CA ALA A 639 41.76 26.43 8.36
C ALA A 639 41.90 25.00 8.92
N TRP A 640 41.95 24.01 8.03
CA TRP A 640 42.15 22.61 8.40
C TRP A 640 43.52 22.42 9.08
N PRO A 641 43.58 21.97 10.35
CA PRO A 641 44.83 21.90 11.10
C PRO A 641 45.60 20.56 10.93
N GLY A 642 45.06 19.61 10.16
CA GLY A 642 45.60 18.25 10.02
C GLY A 642 44.87 17.22 10.88
N ASP A 643 44.80 15.97 10.40
CA ASP A 643 44.07 14.87 11.05
C ASP A 643 44.51 14.65 12.51
N GLU A 644 45.83 14.69 12.77
CA GLU A 644 46.38 14.49 14.11
C GLU A 644 45.91 15.55 15.11
N ALA A 645 45.87 16.82 14.69
CA ALA A 645 45.40 17.92 15.52
C ALA A 645 43.89 17.84 15.77
N VAL A 646 43.09 17.47 14.75
CA VAL A 646 41.65 17.29 14.90
C VAL A 646 41.34 16.12 15.84
N TYR A 647 42.00 14.98 15.67
CA TYR A 647 41.83 13.81 16.54
C TYR A 647 42.21 14.11 18.00
N ALA A 648 43.33 14.80 18.23
CA ALA A 648 43.76 15.20 19.57
C ALA A 648 42.76 16.16 20.24
N ALA A 649 42.26 17.16 19.50
CA ALA A 649 41.24 18.09 19.98
C ALA A 649 39.92 17.37 20.33
N ALA A 650 39.47 16.46 19.45
CA ALA A 650 38.28 15.65 19.66
C ALA A 650 38.41 14.77 20.91
N GLY A 651 39.55 14.08 21.06
CA GLY A 651 39.83 13.25 22.23
C GLY A 651 39.87 14.04 23.55
N ALA A 652 40.47 15.23 23.55
CA ALA A 652 40.49 16.10 24.72
C ALA A 652 39.07 16.59 25.09
N ALA A 653 38.29 16.99 24.08
CA ALA A 653 36.93 17.47 24.27
C ALA A 653 35.98 16.39 24.79
N CYS A 654 36.03 15.17 24.22
CA CYS A 654 35.20 14.06 24.68
C CYS A 654 35.59 13.58 26.09
N ARG A 655 36.90 13.54 26.40
CA ARG A 655 37.36 13.23 27.76
C ARG A 655 36.85 14.26 28.76
N LYS A 656 36.92 15.54 28.42
CA LYS A 656 36.38 16.62 29.26
C LYS A 656 34.86 16.45 29.46
N ALA A 657 34.11 16.18 28.40
CA ALA A 657 32.66 15.98 28.48
C ALA A 657 32.28 14.78 29.38
N ALA A 658 33.05 13.70 29.36
CA ALA A 658 32.85 12.57 30.26
C ALA A 658 33.12 12.94 31.73
N VAL A 659 34.22 13.67 31.99
CA VAL A 659 34.57 14.15 33.34
C VAL A 659 33.53 15.12 33.88
N ASP A 660 33.05 16.06 33.07
CA ASP A 660 32.04 17.05 33.47
C ASP A 660 30.69 16.38 33.83
N ARG A 661 30.43 15.18 33.30
CA ARG A 661 29.28 14.32 33.65
C ARG A 661 29.54 13.36 34.81
N GLY A 662 30.71 13.40 35.43
CA GLY A 662 31.08 12.48 36.52
C GLY A 662 31.30 11.03 36.08
N LEU A 663 31.53 10.78 34.78
CA LEU A 663 31.80 9.44 34.27
C LEU A 663 33.26 9.06 34.57
N GLY A 664 33.44 8.25 35.61
CA GLY A 664 34.74 7.81 36.11
C GLY A 664 35.33 6.59 35.40
N ALA A 665 36.25 5.89 36.06
CA ALA A 665 36.98 4.74 35.50
C ALA A 665 36.12 3.52 35.12
N ALA A 666 34.84 3.50 35.51
CA ALA A 666 33.88 2.46 35.11
C ALA A 666 33.43 2.57 33.65
N TYR A 667 33.79 3.67 32.97
CA TYR A 667 33.33 3.98 31.63
C TYR A 667 34.51 4.19 30.67
N GLN A 668 34.31 3.83 29.41
CA GLN A 668 35.22 4.12 28.32
C GLN A 668 34.55 5.03 27.30
N TYR A 669 35.24 6.09 26.87
CA TYR A 669 34.73 7.00 25.85
C TYR A 669 35.29 6.64 24.47
N HIS A 670 34.49 6.95 23.45
CA HIS A 670 34.73 6.72 22.03
C HIS A 670 34.53 8.05 21.29
N VAL A 671 35.32 8.27 20.26
CA VAL A 671 35.42 9.56 19.57
C VAL A 671 35.19 9.37 18.09
N THR A 672 34.17 10.02 17.56
CA THR A 672 34.00 10.24 16.11
C THR A 672 34.38 11.68 15.80
N TRP A 673 35.22 11.91 14.80
CA TRP A 673 35.83 13.21 14.53
C TRP A 673 35.81 13.55 13.03
N PRO A 674 35.78 14.85 12.67
CA PRO A 674 35.51 15.25 11.30
C PRO A 674 36.77 15.19 10.43
N GLY A 675 36.67 14.54 9.27
CA GLY A 675 37.76 14.50 8.28
C GLY A 675 37.89 15.78 7.45
N SER A 676 38.91 15.84 6.59
CA SER A 676 39.26 17.04 5.81
C SER A 676 38.14 17.55 4.91
N GLY A 677 37.29 16.63 4.41
CA GLY A 677 36.11 16.96 3.63
C GLY A 677 35.15 17.94 4.32
N TRP A 678 35.08 17.97 5.66
CA TRP A 678 34.19 18.90 6.35
C TRP A 678 34.59 20.37 6.16
N TRP A 679 35.88 20.64 5.96
CA TRP A 679 36.38 22.00 5.72
C TRP A 679 36.19 22.46 4.28
N THR A 680 36.04 21.53 3.34
CA THR A 680 35.75 21.83 1.94
C THR A 680 34.26 21.87 1.65
N ASP A 681 33.51 20.92 2.21
CA ASP A 681 32.13 20.64 1.83
C ASP A 681 31.13 21.47 2.64
N THR A 682 31.51 21.86 3.87
CA THR A 682 30.66 22.67 4.76
C THR A 682 31.45 23.79 5.46
N PRO A 683 32.15 24.67 4.72
CA PRO A 683 33.07 25.66 5.29
C PRO A 683 32.38 26.65 6.27
N ASP A 684 31.08 26.83 6.12
CA ASP A 684 30.20 27.70 6.90
C ASP A 684 29.69 27.07 8.22
N LYS A 685 29.90 25.77 8.44
CA LYS A 685 29.45 25.06 9.64
C LYS A 685 30.57 24.86 10.68
N PRO A 686 30.25 24.91 11.99
CA PRO A 686 31.21 24.55 13.03
C PRO A 686 31.65 23.09 12.90
N LYS A 687 32.86 22.79 13.33
CA LYS A 687 33.42 21.42 13.31
C LYS A 687 33.36 20.86 14.70
N TYR A 688 32.77 19.69 14.87
CA TYR A 688 32.50 19.11 16.18
C TYR A 688 32.92 17.63 16.21
N ALA A 689 33.08 17.06 17.41
CA ALA A 689 33.24 15.61 17.60
C ALA A 689 31.95 15.00 18.15
N ALA A 690 31.65 13.74 17.85
CA ALA A 690 30.64 12.99 18.58
C ALA A 690 31.30 12.11 19.65
N CYS A 691 30.83 12.26 20.88
CA CYS A 691 31.37 11.57 22.05
C CYS A 691 30.37 10.52 22.53
N THR A 692 30.78 9.25 22.52
CA THR A 692 29.96 8.13 22.99
C THR A 692 30.66 7.45 24.17
N VAL A 693 29.92 6.98 25.16
CA VAL A 693 30.46 6.23 26.30
C VAL A 693 29.85 4.84 26.38
N SER A 694 30.68 3.83 26.67
CA SER A 694 30.27 2.47 27.01
C SER A 694 30.82 2.06 28.38
N SER A 695 30.35 0.93 28.92
CA SER A 695 30.98 0.34 30.10
C SER A 695 32.43 -0.06 29.81
N ALA A 696 33.35 0.16 30.76
CA ALA A 696 34.76 -0.18 30.63
C ALA A 696 35.01 -1.70 30.72
N ASP A 697 34.10 -2.45 31.32
CA ASP A 697 34.14 -3.92 31.42
C ASP A 697 33.54 -4.62 30.19
N GLY A 698 33.00 -3.86 29.22
CA GLY A 698 32.37 -4.38 28.00
C GLY A 698 30.94 -4.89 28.18
N ASN A 699 30.36 -4.80 29.38
CA ASN A 699 28.97 -5.16 29.60
C ASN A 699 28.00 -4.12 29.01
N PRO A 700 26.79 -4.53 28.59
CA PRO A 700 25.77 -3.61 28.13
C PRO A 700 25.30 -2.70 29.27
N LEU A 701 24.96 -1.46 28.92
CA LEU A 701 24.25 -0.54 29.78
C LEU A 701 22.76 -0.91 29.79
N HIS A 702 22.09 -0.76 30.95
CA HIS A 702 20.68 -1.09 31.12
C HIS A 702 19.78 0.12 31.42
N THR A 703 20.39 1.29 31.64
CA THR A 703 19.72 2.55 31.91
C THR A 703 20.54 3.69 31.32
N SER A 704 19.89 4.80 30.93
CA SER A 704 20.59 6.02 30.53
C SER A 704 21.45 6.61 31.66
N LEU A 705 22.60 7.14 31.27
CA LEU A 705 23.60 7.85 32.05
C LEU A 705 23.14 9.32 32.22
N LYS A 706 22.21 9.53 33.14
CA LYS A 706 21.67 10.87 33.46
C LYS A 706 22.74 11.89 33.85
#